data_AF-A0A0S7ZM34-F1
#
_entry.id   AF-A0A0S7ZM34-F1
#
_cell.length_a   1.000
_cell.length_b   1.000
_cell.length_c   1.000
_cell.angle_alpha   90.00
_cell.angle_beta   90.00
_cell.angle_gamma   90.00
#
_symmetry.space_group_name_H-M   'P 1'
#
loop_
_entity.id
_entity.type
_entity.pdbx_description
1 polymer ?
#
loop_
_entity_poly.entity_id
_entity_poly.type
_entity_poly.pdbx_seq_one_letter_code
_entity_poly.pdbx_strand_id
1 'polypeptide(L)'
;MSAFTSKLSVDKIQLVIGGALLASLVALAFITTQVATYSTHDKEYISLAGEQRVLSQSIVKDAVEASSANVEAFKNLKQGRNAFEGILQKLTMGNEETGLPPAPETIQADLMEVTKQWNEFKQNADTILEAEGTIRMLSEFVGAVNETMPTLLAVSDEVVSIMIESGANASQVYVAARQLMLIPRISVNANKVLQGGQGAASAADRFGRDAALFGRVLDAMLKGNRKMNIQRVRDPDARDKLAEVSELFETVHDLVGRILDQTPTLFEAQKASNNMVQKSKKILDLTTNLMNAFTRLEDGRIVSGFLGTLVGAVALILLILLSASIVRTTRVRLAETAETNRRNQDAIMRLLDEIGDLASGDLTAQATVTEDITGAIADAINYAIDALRRLVSTINETTVQVSSAAQETQATAMHLAEASDHQAEQITAASAAINEMAISIEHVSANSLESSNVAHKSVDIAKKGAQAVQDTIHGMDEIREQIQETSKRIKRLGESSQEIGDMVELINDIADQTNILALNAAIQAAMAGESGRGFAVVADEVQRLAEKSTDATKQIEALVKTIQSDTKEAVASMEQSTAGVVKGAQLALRAGEALEEIENVSAHLADLTQSITESAQQQATAAASISDSMNVIQEVTTQTSAGTNETSASIGNLAELANELRKSVSGFKLPE
;
A
#
# COMPACT_ATOMS: atom_id res chain seq x y z
N MET A 1 21.36 -28.48 -102.88
CA MET A 1 20.30 -28.90 -101.95
C MET A 1 20.78 -29.06 -100.49
N SER A 2 22.07 -28.85 -100.15
CA SER A 2 22.60 -29.03 -98.78
C SER A 2 22.67 -27.75 -97.90
N ALA A 3 22.41 -26.56 -98.45
CA ALA A 3 22.43 -25.30 -97.68
C ALA A 3 21.09 -24.94 -97.02
N PHE A 4 19.98 -25.56 -97.45
CA PHE A 4 18.65 -25.29 -96.91
C PHE A 4 18.34 -26.15 -95.65
N THR A 5 19.02 -27.29 -95.51
CA THR A 5 18.85 -28.20 -94.36
C THR A 5 19.64 -27.78 -93.11
N SER A 6 20.72 -27.00 -93.25
CA SER A 6 21.53 -26.50 -92.13
C SER A 6 20.95 -25.25 -91.45
N LYS A 7 20.20 -24.40 -92.17
CA LYS A 7 19.52 -23.24 -91.56
C LYS A 7 18.34 -23.66 -90.68
N LEU A 8 17.56 -24.63 -91.15
CA LEU A 8 16.43 -25.18 -90.41
C LEU A 8 16.83 -25.85 -89.09
N SER A 9 18.09 -26.33 -88.96
CA SER A 9 18.58 -26.90 -87.71
C SER A 9 18.98 -25.84 -86.69
N VAL A 10 19.47 -24.67 -87.11
CA VAL A 10 19.87 -23.59 -86.18
C VAL A 10 18.65 -22.85 -85.65
N ASP A 11 17.67 -22.55 -86.51
CA ASP A 11 16.41 -21.92 -86.07
C ASP A 11 15.65 -22.81 -85.08
N LYS A 12 15.67 -24.14 -85.29
CA LYS A 12 15.10 -25.11 -84.32
C LYS A 12 15.86 -25.14 -83.00
N ILE A 13 17.20 -25.10 -83.02
CA ILE A 13 18.01 -25.04 -81.79
C ILE A 13 17.74 -23.73 -81.04
N GLN A 14 17.63 -22.60 -81.73
CA GLN A 14 17.28 -21.31 -81.13
C GLN A 14 15.88 -21.27 -80.55
N LEU A 15 14.91 -21.90 -81.22
CA LEU A 15 13.55 -22.01 -80.73
C LEU A 15 13.47 -22.94 -79.49
N VAL A 16 14.29 -23.99 -79.44
CA VAL A 16 14.39 -24.88 -78.27
C VAL A 16 15.10 -24.20 -77.09
N ILE A 17 16.24 -23.52 -77.31
CA ILE A 17 16.94 -22.77 -76.25
C ILE A 17 16.08 -21.58 -75.79
N GLY A 18 15.42 -20.88 -76.72
CA GLY A 18 14.46 -19.79 -76.45
C GLY A 18 13.28 -20.26 -75.60
N GLY A 19 12.69 -21.40 -75.97
CA GLY A 19 11.63 -22.04 -75.17
C GLY A 19 12.11 -22.46 -73.78
N ALA A 20 13.32 -23.01 -73.67
CA ALA A 20 13.91 -23.41 -72.39
C ALA A 20 14.24 -22.22 -71.48
N LEU A 21 14.73 -21.11 -72.04
CA LEU A 21 14.95 -19.85 -71.30
C LEU A 21 13.62 -19.29 -70.78
N LEU A 22 12.60 -19.24 -71.63
CA LEU A 22 11.29 -18.72 -71.26
C LEU A 22 10.68 -19.58 -70.15
N ALA A 23 10.78 -20.90 -70.26
CA ALA A 23 10.36 -21.83 -69.20
C ALA A 23 11.14 -21.62 -67.89
N SER A 24 12.45 -21.38 -67.95
CA SER A 24 13.29 -21.11 -66.78
C SER A 24 12.97 -19.76 -66.11
N LEU A 25 12.64 -18.73 -66.89
CA LEU A 25 12.23 -17.41 -66.36
C LEU A 25 10.84 -17.46 -65.75
N VAL A 26 9.90 -18.20 -66.38
CA VAL A 26 8.58 -18.45 -65.81
C VAL A 26 8.69 -19.26 -64.51
N ALA A 27 9.56 -20.28 -64.47
CA ALA A 27 9.83 -21.05 -63.26
C ALA A 27 10.46 -20.17 -62.17
N LEU A 28 11.41 -19.30 -62.51
CA LEU A 28 12.02 -18.36 -61.57
C LEU A 28 10.99 -17.38 -61.02
N ALA A 29 10.18 -16.75 -61.88
CA ALA A 29 9.12 -15.84 -61.47
C ALA A 29 8.08 -16.54 -60.59
N PHE A 30 7.73 -17.79 -60.90
CA PHE A 30 6.83 -18.60 -60.08
C PHE A 30 7.44 -18.92 -58.71
N ILE A 31 8.72 -19.33 -58.66
CA ILE A 31 9.44 -19.63 -57.41
C ILE A 31 9.59 -18.37 -56.56
N THR A 32 9.98 -17.24 -57.13
CA THR A 32 10.14 -15.98 -56.37
C THR A 32 8.80 -15.45 -55.86
N THR A 33 7.73 -15.55 -56.66
CA THR A 33 6.38 -15.19 -56.23
C THR A 33 5.91 -16.10 -55.09
N GLN A 34 6.12 -17.41 -55.21
CA GLN A 34 5.78 -18.37 -54.14
C GLN A 34 6.57 -18.11 -52.85
N VAL A 35 7.89 -17.92 -52.94
CA VAL A 35 8.73 -17.60 -51.77
C VAL A 35 8.31 -16.27 -51.13
N ALA A 36 7.95 -15.26 -51.93
CA ALA A 36 7.44 -13.99 -51.41
C ALA A 36 6.11 -14.17 -50.67
N THR A 37 5.15 -14.92 -51.24
CA THR A 37 3.87 -15.23 -50.59
C THR A 37 4.07 -15.99 -49.27
N TYR A 38 4.95 -17.00 -49.26
CA TYR A 38 5.26 -17.73 -48.03
C TYR A 38 5.89 -16.82 -46.96
N SER A 39 6.83 -15.96 -47.35
CA SER A 39 7.46 -15.01 -46.42
C SER A 39 6.44 -14.02 -45.82
N THR A 40 5.44 -13.59 -46.59
CA THR A 40 4.34 -12.76 -46.10
C THR A 40 3.49 -13.51 -45.07
N HIS A 41 3.10 -14.75 -45.36
CA HIS A 41 2.35 -15.58 -44.41
C HIS A 41 3.13 -15.87 -43.14
N ASP A 42 4.42 -16.22 -43.24
CA ASP A 42 5.27 -16.53 -42.08
C ASP A 42 5.40 -15.31 -41.15
N LYS A 43 5.54 -14.09 -41.69
CA LYS A 43 5.53 -12.85 -40.89
C LYS A 43 4.19 -12.62 -40.18
N GLU A 44 3.07 -12.88 -40.85
CA GLU A 44 1.74 -12.73 -40.24
C GLU A 44 1.52 -13.77 -39.13
N TYR A 45 1.91 -15.03 -39.34
CA TYR A 45 1.84 -16.06 -38.29
C TYR A 45 2.68 -15.70 -37.06
N ILE A 46 3.93 -15.25 -37.25
CA ILE A 46 4.81 -14.83 -36.15
C ILE A 46 4.20 -13.63 -35.41
N SER A 47 3.63 -12.65 -36.14
CA SER A 47 2.96 -11.50 -35.55
C SER A 47 1.76 -11.91 -34.69
N LEU A 48 0.87 -12.76 -35.23
CA LEU A 48 -0.31 -13.27 -34.52
C LEU A 48 0.07 -14.10 -33.28
N ALA A 49 1.07 -14.98 -33.41
CA ALA A 49 1.58 -15.77 -32.27
C ALA A 49 2.26 -14.89 -31.21
N GLY A 50 3.00 -13.86 -31.63
CA GLY A 50 3.59 -12.86 -30.73
C GLY A 50 2.52 -12.06 -29.98
N GLU A 51 1.44 -11.65 -30.66
CA GLU A 51 0.31 -10.96 -30.04
C GLU A 51 -0.42 -11.86 -29.03
N GLN A 52 -0.66 -13.14 -29.35
CA GLN A 52 -1.20 -14.11 -28.38
C GLN A 52 -0.33 -14.23 -27.14
N ARG A 53 0.99 -14.24 -27.30
CA ARG A 53 1.93 -14.29 -26.16
C ARG A 53 1.73 -13.10 -25.22
N VAL A 54 1.65 -11.89 -25.76
CA VAL A 54 1.39 -10.67 -24.97
C VAL A 54 0.00 -10.71 -24.33
N LEU A 55 -1.02 -11.11 -25.10
CA LEU A 55 -2.39 -11.25 -24.59
C LEU A 55 -2.46 -12.23 -23.42
N SER A 56 -1.73 -13.34 -23.46
CA SER A 56 -1.69 -14.33 -22.37
C SER A 56 -1.27 -13.74 -21.02
N GLN A 57 -0.43 -12.69 -21.01
CA GLN A 57 -0.01 -11.98 -19.80
C GLN A 57 -1.02 -10.90 -19.39
N SER A 58 -1.48 -10.07 -20.34
CA SER A 58 -2.44 -8.98 -20.05
C SER A 58 -3.77 -9.51 -19.52
N ILE A 59 -4.30 -10.61 -20.07
CA ILE A 59 -5.54 -11.27 -19.61
C ILE A 59 -5.43 -11.69 -18.14
N VAL A 60 -4.27 -12.17 -17.68
CA VAL A 60 -4.06 -12.54 -16.27
C VAL A 60 -4.13 -11.29 -15.39
N LYS A 61 -3.43 -10.23 -15.81
CA LYS A 61 -3.41 -8.95 -15.09
C LYS A 61 -4.82 -8.39 -14.94
N ASP A 62 -5.55 -8.29 -16.05
CA ASP A 62 -6.92 -7.77 -16.07
C ASP A 62 -7.88 -8.67 -15.28
N ALA A 63 -7.67 -10.00 -15.28
CA ALA A 63 -8.44 -10.93 -14.46
C ALA A 63 -8.24 -10.70 -12.95
N VAL A 64 -7.02 -10.44 -12.51
CA VAL A 64 -6.70 -10.12 -11.11
C VAL A 64 -7.37 -8.81 -10.70
N GLU A 65 -7.22 -7.77 -11.51
CA GLU A 65 -7.82 -6.45 -11.24
C GLU A 65 -9.36 -6.51 -11.23
N ALA A 66 -9.97 -7.19 -12.21
CA ALA A 66 -11.41 -7.38 -12.28
C ALA A 66 -11.95 -8.14 -11.05
N SER A 67 -11.27 -9.21 -10.63
CA SER A 67 -11.64 -10.00 -9.44
C SER A 67 -11.47 -9.26 -8.11
N SER A 68 -10.75 -8.13 -8.11
CA SER A 68 -10.48 -7.26 -6.95
C SER A 68 -11.35 -5.99 -6.98
N ALA A 69 -12.48 -6.04 -7.69
CA ALA A 69 -13.47 -4.97 -7.82
C ALA A 69 -13.04 -3.73 -8.65
N ASN A 70 -12.05 -3.86 -9.54
CA ASN A 70 -11.81 -2.84 -10.56
C ASN A 70 -12.77 -3.05 -11.76
N VAL A 71 -13.81 -2.22 -11.84
CA VAL A 71 -14.86 -2.32 -12.88
C VAL A 71 -14.30 -2.09 -14.29
N GLU A 72 -13.28 -1.24 -14.45
CA GLU A 72 -12.69 -0.97 -15.77
C GLU A 72 -11.93 -2.18 -16.34
N ALA A 73 -11.36 -3.00 -15.47
CA ALA A 73 -10.59 -4.18 -15.86
C ALA A 73 -11.46 -5.27 -16.52
N PHE A 74 -12.77 -5.33 -16.25
CA PHE A 74 -13.67 -6.28 -16.93
C PHE A 74 -13.73 -6.04 -18.44
N LYS A 75 -13.73 -4.77 -18.87
CA LYS A 75 -13.72 -4.41 -20.28
C LYS A 75 -12.44 -4.91 -20.95
N ASN A 76 -11.29 -4.70 -20.32
CA ASN A 76 -9.99 -5.12 -20.85
C ASN A 76 -9.89 -6.65 -20.87
N LEU A 77 -10.30 -7.33 -19.81
CA LEU A 77 -10.36 -8.79 -19.74
C LEU A 77 -11.21 -9.38 -20.88
N LYS A 78 -12.41 -8.81 -21.12
CA LYS A 78 -13.30 -9.24 -22.20
C LYS A 78 -12.66 -9.05 -23.57
N GLN A 79 -12.04 -7.90 -23.79
CA GLN A 79 -11.35 -7.57 -25.04
C GLN A 79 -10.16 -8.50 -25.28
N GLY A 80 -9.27 -8.65 -24.29
CA GLY A 80 -8.11 -9.52 -24.37
C GLY A 80 -8.49 -10.98 -24.62
N ARG A 81 -9.49 -11.50 -23.90
CA ARG A 81 -10.02 -12.86 -24.11
C ARG A 81 -10.55 -13.05 -25.52
N ASN A 82 -11.37 -12.11 -26.01
CA ASN A 82 -11.92 -12.19 -27.36
C ASN A 82 -10.84 -12.08 -28.44
N ALA A 83 -9.84 -11.21 -28.24
CA ALA A 83 -8.72 -11.06 -29.16
C ALA A 83 -7.88 -12.34 -29.23
N PHE A 84 -7.56 -12.96 -28.09
CA PHE A 84 -6.81 -14.21 -28.04
C PHE A 84 -7.54 -15.34 -28.78
N GLU A 85 -8.85 -15.50 -28.50
CA GLU A 85 -9.70 -16.47 -29.19
C GLU A 85 -9.76 -16.20 -30.71
N GLY A 86 -9.93 -14.93 -31.10
CA GLY A 86 -9.98 -14.53 -32.50
C GLY A 86 -8.67 -14.83 -33.24
N ILE A 87 -7.53 -14.58 -32.61
CA ILE A 87 -6.23 -14.95 -33.18
C ILE A 87 -6.09 -16.48 -33.26
N LEU A 88 -6.56 -17.22 -32.26
CA LEU A 88 -6.48 -18.68 -32.25
C LEU A 88 -7.30 -19.27 -33.41
N GLN A 89 -8.49 -18.70 -33.67
CA GLN A 89 -9.29 -19.05 -34.84
C GLN A 89 -8.58 -18.72 -36.15
N LYS A 90 -7.98 -17.53 -36.29
CA LYS A 90 -7.20 -17.16 -37.48
C LYS A 90 -6.03 -18.11 -37.73
N LEU A 91 -5.32 -18.55 -36.69
CA LEU A 91 -4.23 -19.53 -36.81
C LEU A 91 -4.75 -20.93 -37.16
N THR A 92 -5.94 -21.31 -36.69
CA THR A 92 -6.51 -22.66 -36.89
C THR A 92 -7.24 -22.81 -38.21
N MET A 93 -7.97 -21.78 -38.65
CA MET A 93 -8.86 -21.81 -39.82
C MET A 93 -8.32 -20.98 -41.00
N GLY A 94 -7.28 -20.17 -40.78
CA GLY A 94 -6.81 -19.17 -41.73
C GLY A 94 -7.50 -17.81 -41.55
N ASN A 95 -6.98 -16.80 -42.23
CA ASN A 95 -7.50 -15.44 -42.25
C ASN A 95 -7.98 -15.10 -43.68
N GLU A 96 -9.30 -15.11 -43.90
CA GLU A 96 -9.89 -14.80 -45.21
C GLU A 96 -9.62 -13.36 -45.67
N GLU A 97 -9.45 -12.41 -44.74
CA GLU A 97 -9.21 -10.99 -45.06
C GLU A 97 -7.83 -10.75 -45.68
N THR A 98 -6.81 -11.46 -45.19
CA THR A 98 -5.42 -11.34 -45.66
C THR A 98 -5.01 -12.45 -46.63
N GLY A 99 -5.86 -13.49 -46.79
CA GLY A 99 -5.56 -14.68 -47.57
C GLY A 99 -4.64 -15.69 -46.87
N LEU A 100 -4.43 -15.54 -45.56
CA LEU A 100 -3.60 -16.45 -44.77
C LEU A 100 -4.25 -17.84 -44.70
N PRO A 101 -3.56 -18.91 -45.09
CA PRO A 101 -4.08 -20.27 -44.93
C PRO A 101 -4.11 -20.70 -43.44
N PRO A 102 -4.72 -21.85 -43.11
CA PRO A 102 -4.56 -22.50 -41.81
C PRO A 102 -3.09 -22.81 -41.51
N ALA A 103 -2.73 -22.84 -40.22
CA ALA A 103 -1.38 -23.21 -39.80
C ALA A 103 -0.92 -24.54 -40.42
N PRO A 104 0.36 -24.63 -40.85
CA PRO A 104 0.90 -25.84 -41.47
C PRO A 104 0.80 -27.08 -40.57
N GLU A 105 0.76 -28.28 -41.16
CA GLU A 105 0.67 -29.56 -40.40
C GLU A 105 1.75 -29.70 -39.33
N THR A 106 2.95 -29.16 -39.58
CA THR A 106 4.07 -29.19 -38.62
C THR A 106 3.81 -28.40 -37.34
N ILE A 107 2.87 -27.46 -37.35
CA ILE A 107 2.53 -26.57 -36.23
C ILE A 107 1.20 -26.97 -35.56
N GLN A 108 0.42 -27.88 -36.15
CA GLN A 108 -0.89 -28.27 -35.61
C GLN A 108 -0.82 -28.87 -34.20
N ALA A 109 0.26 -29.58 -33.87
CA ALA A 109 0.45 -30.16 -32.54
C ALA A 109 0.60 -29.07 -31.46
N ASP A 110 1.46 -28.07 -31.70
CA ASP A 110 1.64 -26.92 -30.81
C ASP A 110 0.34 -26.12 -30.67
N LEU A 111 -0.35 -25.91 -31.80
CA LEU A 111 -1.62 -25.18 -31.84
C LEU A 111 -2.74 -25.91 -31.07
N MET A 112 -2.80 -27.24 -31.14
CA MET A 112 -3.72 -28.05 -30.35
C MET A 112 -3.44 -27.93 -28.85
N GLU A 113 -2.17 -27.89 -28.45
CA GLU A 113 -1.81 -27.79 -27.04
C GLU A 113 -2.12 -26.39 -26.46
N VAL A 114 -1.86 -25.34 -27.23
CA VAL A 114 -2.30 -23.97 -26.92
C VAL A 114 -3.82 -23.92 -26.83
N THR A 115 -4.55 -24.49 -27.81
CA THR A 115 -6.02 -24.50 -27.83
C THR A 115 -6.60 -25.20 -26.60
N LYS A 116 -6.06 -26.37 -26.24
CA LYS A 116 -6.48 -27.10 -25.05
C LYS A 116 -6.27 -26.27 -23.78
N GLN A 117 -5.10 -25.67 -23.63
CA GLN A 117 -4.78 -24.87 -22.45
C GLN A 117 -5.61 -23.58 -22.39
N TRP A 118 -5.86 -22.96 -23.55
CA TRP A 118 -6.70 -21.79 -23.70
C TRP A 118 -8.15 -22.06 -23.29
N ASN A 119 -8.74 -23.20 -23.63
CA ASN A 119 -10.11 -23.51 -23.23
C ASN A 119 -10.30 -23.52 -21.69
N GLU A 120 -9.35 -24.08 -20.95
CA GLU A 120 -9.36 -24.00 -19.48
C GLU A 120 -9.15 -22.56 -18.98
N PHE A 121 -8.31 -21.80 -19.65
CA PHE A 121 -7.98 -20.42 -19.31
C PHE A 121 -9.19 -19.48 -19.51
N LYS A 122 -9.83 -19.62 -20.67
CA LYS A 122 -11.05 -18.95 -21.08
C LYS A 122 -12.19 -19.23 -20.13
N GLN A 123 -12.39 -20.48 -19.70
CA GLN A 123 -13.45 -20.80 -18.74
C GLN A 123 -13.32 -20.01 -17.43
N ASN A 124 -12.09 -19.86 -16.91
CA ASN A 124 -11.87 -19.03 -15.73
C ASN A 124 -12.11 -17.54 -16.02
N ALA A 125 -11.69 -17.04 -17.19
CA ALA A 125 -11.96 -15.66 -17.61
C ALA A 125 -13.48 -15.40 -17.75
N ASP A 126 -14.22 -16.37 -18.28
CA ASP A 126 -15.68 -16.31 -18.43
C ASP A 126 -16.36 -16.26 -17.05
N THR A 127 -15.95 -17.09 -16.09
CA THR A 127 -16.46 -17.03 -14.71
C THR A 127 -16.25 -15.67 -14.07
N ILE A 128 -15.11 -15.01 -14.31
CA ILE A 128 -14.86 -13.65 -13.79
C ILE A 128 -15.78 -12.65 -14.49
N LEU A 129 -15.90 -12.71 -15.81
CA LEU A 129 -16.75 -11.80 -16.58
C LEU A 129 -18.24 -11.97 -16.26
N GLU A 130 -18.70 -13.18 -15.96
CA GLU A 130 -20.08 -13.44 -15.50
C GLU A 130 -20.35 -12.81 -14.12
N ALA A 131 -19.31 -12.67 -13.28
CA ALA A 131 -19.41 -12.03 -11.98
C ALA A 131 -19.39 -10.49 -12.03
N GLU A 132 -19.18 -9.86 -13.20
CA GLU A 132 -19.07 -8.39 -13.36
C GLU A 132 -20.24 -7.64 -12.71
N GLY A 133 -21.47 -8.06 -13.02
CA GLY A 133 -22.68 -7.43 -12.47
C GLY A 133 -22.74 -7.54 -10.94
N THR A 134 -22.41 -8.71 -10.41
CA THR A 134 -22.39 -8.97 -8.96
C THR A 134 -21.32 -8.16 -8.25
N ILE A 135 -20.10 -8.10 -8.79
CA ILE A 135 -18.98 -7.35 -8.21
C ILE A 135 -19.25 -5.84 -8.22
N ARG A 136 -19.87 -5.33 -9.30
CA ARG A 136 -20.31 -3.93 -9.36
C ARG A 136 -21.36 -3.61 -8.30
N MET A 137 -22.39 -4.45 -8.17
CA MET A 137 -23.41 -4.30 -7.12
C MET A 137 -22.79 -4.37 -5.72
N LEU A 138 -21.84 -5.28 -5.49
CA LEU A 138 -21.14 -5.40 -4.21
C LEU A 138 -20.36 -4.12 -3.88
N SER A 139 -19.68 -3.54 -4.86
CA SER A 139 -18.94 -2.28 -4.72
C SER A 139 -19.89 -1.13 -4.36
N GLU A 140 -21.05 -1.03 -5.02
CA GLU A 140 -22.10 -0.07 -4.69
C GLU A 140 -22.63 -0.25 -3.25
N PHE A 141 -22.91 -1.49 -2.83
CA PHE A 141 -23.38 -1.78 -1.46
C PHE A 141 -22.34 -1.44 -0.40
N VAL A 142 -21.07 -1.81 -0.62
CA VAL A 142 -19.96 -1.47 0.29
C VAL A 142 -19.75 0.05 0.34
N GLY A 143 -19.90 0.75 -0.79
CA GLY A 143 -19.91 2.21 -0.87
C GLY A 143 -20.99 2.84 -0.01
N ALA A 144 -22.24 2.35 -0.12
CA ALA A 144 -23.36 2.83 0.68
C ALA A 144 -23.18 2.56 2.19
N VAL A 145 -22.59 1.43 2.57
CA VAL A 145 -22.17 1.17 3.96
C VAL A 145 -21.17 2.22 4.40
N ASN A 146 -20.09 2.43 3.65
CA ASN A 146 -19.04 3.40 3.98
C ASN A 146 -19.55 4.85 4.09
N GLU A 147 -20.56 5.22 3.31
CA GLU A 147 -21.20 6.54 3.37
C GLU A 147 -22.08 6.70 4.64
N THR A 148 -22.74 5.64 5.09
CA THR A 148 -23.64 5.67 6.24
C THR A 148 -22.90 5.57 7.58
N MET A 149 -21.75 4.89 7.62
CA MET A 149 -21.01 4.60 8.87
C MET A 149 -20.54 5.84 9.66
N PRO A 150 -20.03 6.93 9.05
CA PRO A 150 -19.64 8.13 9.80
C PRO A 150 -20.80 8.79 10.55
N THR A 151 -21.97 8.91 9.90
CA THR A 151 -23.18 9.44 10.54
C THR A 151 -23.66 8.52 11.64
N LEU A 152 -23.67 7.20 11.40
CA LEU A 152 -24.03 6.22 12.44
C LEU A 152 -23.10 6.31 13.66
N LEU A 153 -21.80 6.53 13.46
CA LEU A 153 -20.82 6.71 14.54
C LEU A 153 -21.12 7.97 15.34
N ALA A 154 -21.34 9.10 14.68
CA ALA A 154 -21.61 10.38 15.33
C ALA A 154 -22.89 10.31 16.19
N VAL A 155 -24.00 9.82 15.63
CA VAL A 155 -25.27 9.68 16.37
C VAL A 155 -25.13 8.66 17.50
N SER A 156 -24.35 7.59 17.32
CA SER A 156 -24.08 6.62 18.39
C SER A 156 -23.24 7.20 19.53
N ASP A 157 -22.31 8.11 19.22
CA ASP A 157 -21.48 8.81 20.22
C ASP A 157 -22.30 9.82 21.04
N GLU A 158 -23.26 10.50 20.39
CA GLU A 158 -24.25 11.35 21.08
C GLU A 158 -25.06 10.54 22.10
N VAL A 159 -25.47 9.31 21.78
CA VAL A 159 -26.16 8.42 22.74
C VAL A 159 -25.30 8.19 23.99
N VAL A 160 -24.00 7.89 23.82
CA VAL A 160 -23.08 7.66 24.95
C VAL A 160 -22.95 8.93 25.80
N SER A 161 -22.79 10.09 25.16
CA SER A 161 -22.68 11.39 25.82
C SER A 161 -23.92 11.71 26.66
N ILE A 162 -25.12 11.58 26.09
CA ILE A 162 -26.38 11.81 26.81
C ILE A 162 -26.52 10.84 27.99
N MET A 163 -26.15 9.56 27.82
CA MET A 163 -26.21 8.58 28.89
C MET A 163 -25.27 8.89 30.06
N ILE A 164 -24.10 9.49 29.79
CA ILE A 164 -23.18 9.96 30.84
C ILE A 164 -23.78 11.16 31.56
N GLU A 165 -24.29 12.15 30.82
CA GLU A 165 -24.90 13.37 31.37
C GLU A 165 -26.16 13.07 32.20
N SER A 166 -26.99 12.12 31.76
CA SER A 166 -28.22 11.71 32.44
C SER A 166 -27.96 10.82 33.68
N GLY A 167 -26.70 10.50 34.01
CA GLY A 167 -26.35 9.61 35.11
C GLY A 167 -26.81 8.16 34.90
N ALA A 168 -26.80 7.65 33.67
CA ALA A 168 -27.17 6.27 33.39
C ALA A 168 -26.23 5.28 34.09
N ASN A 169 -26.70 4.05 34.30
CA ASN A 169 -25.89 3.02 34.94
C ASN A 169 -24.60 2.75 34.15
N ALA A 170 -23.45 2.67 34.83
CA ALA A 170 -22.13 2.43 34.22
C ALA A 170 -22.10 1.21 33.28
N SER A 171 -22.87 0.15 33.58
CA SER A 171 -23.00 -1.02 32.71
C SER A 171 -23.69 -0.72 31.38
N GLN A 172 -24.67 0.20 31.37
CA GLN A 172 -25.36 0.63 30.15
C GLN A 172 -24.45 1.53 29.31
N VAL A 173 -23.73 2.46 29.94
CA VAL A 173 -22.75 3.32 29.27
C VAL A 173 -21.63 2.47 28.64
N TYR A 174 -21.11 1.48 29.37
CA TYR A 174 -20.10 0.56 28.84
C TYR A 174 -20.59 -0.23 27.62
N VAL A 175 -21.83 -0.73 27.64
CA VAL A 175 -22.41 -1.45 26.50
C VAL A 175 -22.55 -0.52 25.29
N ALA A 176 -23.01 0.71 25.49
CA ALA A 176 -23.13 1.73 24.44
C ALA A 176 -21.76 2.11 23.85
N ALA A 177 -20.78 2.42 24.69
CA ALA A 177 -19.42 2.76 24.26
C ALA A 177 -18.75 1.62 23.49
N ARG A 178 -18.98 0.36 23.89
CA ARG A 178 -18.44 -0.80 23.19
C ARG A 178 -19.04 -0.97 21.79
N GLN A 179 -20.27 -0.51 21.54
CA GLN A 179 -20.88 -0.54 20.21
C GLN A 179 -20.15 0.37 19.21
N LEU A 180 -19.61 1.49 19.66
CA LEU A 180 -18.86 2.43 18.82
C LEU A 180 -17.69 1.75 18.10
N MET A 181 -17.05 0.77 18.77
CA MET A 181 -15.94 0.00 18.19
C MET A 181 -16.36 -0.96 17.07
N LEU A 182 -17.65 -1.33 16.99
CA LEU A 182 -18.15 -2.23 15.95
C LEU A 182 -18.36 -1.51 14.62
N ILE A 183 -18.75 -0.24 14.65
CA ILE A 183 -19.04 0.57 13.46
C ILE A 183 -17.84 0.62 12.49
N PRO A 184 -16.63 1.06 12.90
CA PRO A 184 -15.46 1.04 12.01
C PRO A 184 -15.05 -0.38 11.62
N ARG A 185 -15.26 -1.38 12.49
CA ARG A 185 -14.92 -2.79 12.20
C ARG A 185 -15.82 -3.38 11.11
N ILE A 186 -17.11 -3.03 11.09
CA ILE A 186 -18.06 -3.40 10.04
C ILE A 186 -17.60 -2.82 8.70
N SER A 187 -17.26 -1.53 8.64
CA SER A 187 -16.74 -0.90 7.42
C SER A 187 -15.43 -1.54 6.93
N VAL A 188 -14.45 -1.73 7.81
CA VAL A 188 -13.16 -2.34 7.45
C VAL A 188 -13.35 -3.75 6.90
N ASN A 189 -14.17 -4.57 7.55
CA ASN A 189 -14.43 -5.93 7.08
C ASN A 189 -15.21 -5.94 5.75
N ALA A 190 -16.15 -5.02 5.53
CA ALA A 190 -16.87 -4.88 4.25
C ALA A 190 -15.90 -4.59 3.08
N ASN A 191 -14.98 -3.63 3.28
CA ASN A 191 -13.94 -3.30 2.30
C ASN A 191 -12.99 -4.49 2.06
N LYS A 192 -12.66 -5.25 3.11
CA LYS A 192 -11.80 -6.43 2.99
C LYS A 192 -12.47 -7.59 2.23
N VAL A 193 -13.79 -7.75 2.34
CA VAL A 193 -14.55 -8.69 1.51
C VAL A 193 -14.44 -8.30 0.05
N LEU A 194 -14.66 -7.03 -0.29
CA LEU A 194 -14.59 -6.52 -1.66
C LEU A 194 -13.18 -6.63 -2.27
N GLN A 195 -12.13 -6.27 -1.51
CA GLN A 195 -10.73 -6.39 -1.96
C GLN A 195 -10.29 -7.82 -2.21
N GLY A 196 -10.87 -8.79 -1.50
CA GLY A 196 -10.50 -10.20 -1.65
C GLY A 196 -9.18 -10.61 -1.01
N GLY A 197 -8.64 -11.72 -1.52
CA GLY A 197 -7.36 -12.29 -1.10
C GLY A 197 -7.44 -13.23 0.10
N GLN A 198 -6.27 -13.56 0.68
CA GLN A 198 -6.21 -14.42 1.85
C GLN A 198 -6.89 -13.74 3.04
N GLY A 199 -7.97 -14.35 3.54
CA GLY A 199 -8.74 -13.83 4.67
C GLY A 199 -10.07 -13.14 4.31
N ALA A 200 -10.42 -12.99 3.04
CA ALA A 200 -11.71 -12.40 2.64
C ALA A 200 -12.93 -13.19 3.17
N ALA A 201 -12.85 -14.52 3.17
CA ALA A 201 -13.89 -15.38 3.77
C ALA A 201 -14.04 -15.15 5.28
N SER A 202 -12.92 -15.03 6.00
CA SER A 202 -12.92 -14.72 7.44
C SER A 202 -13.43 -13.30 7.70
N ALA A 203 -13.15 -12.35 6.81
CA ALA A 203 -13.65 -10.99 6.88
C ALA A 203 -15.18 -10.95 6.65
N ALA A 204 -15.71 -11.74 5.71
CA ALA A 204 -17.16 -11.87 5.49
C ALA A 204 -17.88 -12.42 6.73
N ASP A 205 -17.32 -13.47 7.35
CA ASP A 205 -17.86 -14.03 8.59
C ASP A 205 -17.82 -13.02 9.76
N ARG A 206 -16.72 -12.26 9.91
CA ARG A 206 -16.62 -11.18 10.91
C ARG A 206 -17.59 -10.04 10.63
N PHE A 207 -17.67 -9.59 9.39
CA PHE A 207 -18.58 -8.54 8.92
C PHE A 207 -20.04 -8.85 9.31
N GLY A 208 -20.52 -10.05 8.95
CA GLY A 208 -21.87 -10.48 9.30
C GLY A 208 -22.10 -10.60 10.82
N ARG A 209 -21.14 -11.18 11.56
CA ARG A 209 -21.25 -11.30 13.02
C ARG A 209 -21.26 -9.96 13.73
N ASP A 210 -20.46 -9.01 13.28
CA ASP A 210 -20.34 -7.68 13.89
C ASP A 210 -21.61 -6.87 13.68
N ALA A 211 -22.14 -6.87 12.46
CA ALA A 211 -23.42 -6.25 12.16
C ALA A 211 -24.56 -6.90 12.96
N ALA A 212 -24.62 -8.23 13.01
CA ALA A 212 -25.64 -8.93 13.79
C ALA A 212 -25.51 -8.67 15.30
N LEU A 213 -24.29 -8.53 15.83
CA LEU A 213 -24.06 -8.16 17.23
C LEU A 213 -24.49 -6.72 17.49
N PHE A 214 -24.19 -5.80 16.59
CA PHE A 214 -24.59 -4.40 16.71
C PHE A 214 -26.12 -4.28 16.80
N GLY A 215 -26.84 -4.86 15.83
CA GLY A 215 -28.31 -4.85 15.83
C GLY A 215 -28.94 -5.49 17.07
N ARG A 216 -28.40 -6.62 17.56
CA ARG A 216 -28.90 -7.27 18.78
C ARG A 216 -28.70 -6.43 20.04
N VAL A 217 -27.56 -5.75 20.16
CA VAL A 217 -27.29 -4.88 21.31
C VAL A 217 -28.13 -3.61 21.24
N LEU A 218 -28.28 -3.01 20.05
CA LEU A 218 -29.15 -1.86 19.83
C LEU A 218 -30.62 -2.16 20.20
N ASP A 219 -31.17 -3.28 19.73
CA ASP A 219 -32.51 -3.73 20.11
C ASP A 219 -32.63 -3.98 21.63
N ALA A 220 -31.59 -4.57 22.23
CA ALA A 220 -31.52 -4.79 23.67
C ALA A 220 -31.46 -3.48 24.47
N MET A 221 -30.82 -2.43 23.97
CA MET A 221 -30.83 -1.10 24.59
C MET A 221 -32.22 -0.44 24.48
N LEU A 222 -32.91 -0.61 23.35
CA LEU A 222 -34.25 -0.06 23.13
C LEU A 222 -35.37 -0.75 23.90
N LYS A 223 -35.33 -2.10 23.99
CA LYS A 223 -36.42 -2.95 24.54
C LYS A 223 -36.05 -3.66 25.85
N GLY A 224 -34.76 -3.85 26.13
CA GLY A 224 -34.23 -4.66 27.22
C GLY A 224 -34.09 -6.13 26.82
N ASN A 225 -33.00 -6.78 27.24
CA ASN A 225 -32.76 -8.20 26.98
C ASN A 225 -32.12 -8.90 28.19
N ARG A 226 -32.92 -9.74 28.87
CA ARG A 226 -32.47 -10.48 30.06
C ARG A 226 -31.35 -11.49 29.78
N LYS A 227 -31.32 -12.09 28.59
CA LYS A 227 -30.29 -13.09 28.24
C LYS A 227 -28.92 -12.45 28.01
N MET A 228 -28.90 -11.20 27.53
CA MET A 228 -27.67 -10.43 27.30
C MET A 228 -27.26 -9.58 28.50
N ASN A 229 -28.06 -9.61 29.59
CA ASN A 229 -27.90 -8.73 30.76
C ASN A 229 -27.87 -7.23 30.40
N ILE A 230 -28.66 -6.83 29.38
CA ILE A 230 -28.77 -5.44 28.95
C ILE A 230 -30.14 -4.92 29.38
N GLN A 231 -30.13 -3.88 30.21
CA GLN A 231 -31.36 -3.20 30.63
C GLN A 231 -31.79 -2.17 29.59
N ARG A 232 -33.10 -1.99 29.45
CA ARG A 232 -33.70 -0.96 28.60
C ARG A 232 -33.24 0.43 29.05
N VAL A 233 -32.78 1.25 28.10
CA VAL A 233 -32.50 2.67 28.32
C VAL A 233 -33.82 3.41 28.55
N ARG A 234 -33.88 4.18 29.64
CA ARG A 234 -35.09 4.85 30.13
C ARG A 234 -35.10 6.35 29.88
N ASP A 235 -33.93 6.96 29.76
CA ASP A 235 -33.78 8.38 29.48
C ASP A 235 -34.44 8.73 28.13
N PRO A 236 -35.34 9.74 28.06
CA PRO A 236 -36.06 10.09 26.84
C PRO A 236 -35.14 10.53 25.69
N ASP A 237 -34.16 11.39 25.97
CA ASP A 237 -33.29 11.98 24.95
C ASP A 237 -32.34 10.91 24.37
N ALA A 238 -31.78 10.05 25.22
CA ALA A 238 -30.97 8.92 24.78
C ALA A 238 -31.79 7.90 23.97
N ARG A 239 -33.08 7.75 24.27
CA ARG A 239 -33.98 6.85 23.52
C ARG A 239 -34.30 7.39 22.13
N ASP A 240 -34.53 8.69 22.00
CA ASP A 240 -34.80 9.33 20.72
C ASP A 240 -33.57 9.19 19.81
N LYS A 241 -32.36 9.40 20.34
CA LYS A 241 -31.12 9.15 19.60
C LYS A 241 -30.89 7.68 19.28
N LEU A 242 -31.19 6.75 20.19
CA LEU A 242 -31.14 5.31 19.89
C LEU A 242 -32.12 4.89 18.79
N ALA A 243 -33.27 5.58 18.65
CA ALA A 243 -34.20 5.32 17.56
C ALA A 243 -33.62 5.80 16.22
N GLU A 244 -32.96 6.96 16.20
CA GLU A 244 -32.22 7.46 15.03
C GLU A 244 -31.08 6.49 14.62
N VAL A 245 -30.30 5.99 15.58
CA VAL A 245 -29.29 4.93 15.35
C VAL A 245 -29.93 3.67 14.76
N SER A 246 -31.11 3.29 15.24
CA SER A 246 -31.85 2.11 14.73
C SER A 246 -32.31 2.28 13.29
N GLU A 247 -32.78 3.47 12.92
CA GLU A 247 -33.21 3.77 11.55
C GLU A 247 -32.01 3.77 10.58
N LEU A 248 -30.91 4.43 10.96
CA LEU A 248 -29.67 4.42 10.19
C LEU A 248 -29.10 3.01 10.04
N PHE A 249 -29.12 2.22 11.11
CA PHE A 249 -28.58 0.87 11.09
C PHE A 249 -29.46 -0.12 10.31
N GLU A 250 -30.78 0.11 10.19
CA GLU A 250 -31.65 -0.76 9.39
C GLU A 250 -31.22 -0.81 7.92
N THR A 251 -30.83 0.34 7.35
CA THR A 251 -30.26 0.44 6.00
C THR A 251 -28.97 -0.38 5.89
N VAL A 252 -28.09 -0.27 6.88
CA VAL A 252 -26.82 -1.01 6.92
C VAL A 252 -27.06 -2.52 7.05
N HIS A 253 -28.03 -2.92 7.88
CA HIS A 253 -28.38 -4.33 8.08
C HIS A 253 -28.86 -5.00 6.80
N ASP A 254 -29.71 -4.32 6.02
CA ASP A 254 -30.16 -4.81 4.71
C ASP A 254 -28.98 -4.93 3.72
N LEU A 255 -28.11 -3.92 3.66
CA LEU A 255 -26.90 -3.96 2.82
C LEU A 255 -25.95 -5.09 3.22
N VAL A 256 -25.77 -5.35 4.52
CA VAL A 256 -24.94 -6.46 5.02
C VAL A 256 -25.48 -7.79 4.50
N GLY A 257 -26.80 -8.02 4.58
CA GLY A 257 -27.43 -9.23 4.05
C GLY A 257 -27.15 -9.42 2.56
N ARG A 258 -27.39 -8.36 1.77
CA ARG A 258 -27.14 -8.38 0.32
C ARG A 258 -25.67 -8.62 -0.05
N ILE A 259 -24.73 -8.03 0.69
CA ILE A 259 -23.28 -8.26 0.48
C ILE A 259 -22.93 -9.73 0.75
N LEU A 260 -23.41 -10.29 1.87
CA LEU A 260 -23.12 -11.68 2.23
C LEU A 260 -23.73 -12.68 1.23
N ASP A 261 -24.93 -12.39 0.71
CA ASP A 261 -25.59 -13.23 -0.29
C ASP A 261 -24.83 -13.29 -1.63
N GLN A 262 -24.15 -12.20 -2.00
CA GLN A 262 -23.36 -12.10 -3.24
C GLN A 262 -21.89 -12.53 -3.08
N THR A 263 -21.43 -12.70 -1.84
CA THR A 263 -20.04 -13.08 -1.52
C THR A 263 -19.60 -14.42 -2.16
N PRO A 264 -20.43 -15.48 -2.28
CA PRO A 264 -20.03 -16.71 -2.95
C PRO A 264 -19.60 -16.50 -4.41
N THR A 265 -20.33 -15.68 -5.17
CA THR A 265 -20.01 -15.36 -6.58
C THR A 265 -18.69 -14.60 -6.69
N LEU A 266 -18.44 -13.66 -5.77
CA LEU A 266 -17.14 -12.98 -5.69
C LEU A 266 -16.00 -13.98 -5.43
N PHE A 267 -16.18 -14.93 -4.51
CA PHE A 267 -15.16 -15.94 -4.22
C PHE A 267 -14.94 -16.92 -5.37
N GLU A 268 -15.96 -17.25 -6.15
CA GLU A 268 -15.81 -18.03 -7.38
C GLU A 268 -14.95 -17.27 -8.40
N ALA A 269 -15.21 -15.97 -8.62
CA ALA A 269 -14.39 -15.13 -9.50
C ALA A 269 -12.94 -15.01 -9.02
N GLN A 270 -12.71 -14.84 -7.72
CA GLN A 270 -11.36 -14.79 -7.14
C GLN A 270 -10.63 -16.14 -7.24
N LYS A 271 -11.35 -17.25 -7.12
CA LYS A 271 -10.79 -18.58 -7.33
C LYS A 271 -10.40 -18.80 -8.80
N ALA A 272 -11.26 -18.36 -9.72
CA ALA A 272 -10.97 -18.41 -11.16
C ALA A 272 -9.74 -17.57 -11.52
N SER A 273 -9.65 -16.36 -10.97
CA SER A 273 -8.48 -15.47 -11.10
C SER A 273 -7.20 -16.13 -10.58
N ASN A 274 -7.22 -16.72 -9.38
CA ASN A 274 -6.08 -17.46 -8.84
C ASN A 274 -5.67 -18.67 -9.71
N ASN A 275 -6.64 -19.39 -10.28
CA ASN A 275 -6.35 -20.48 -11.22
C ASN A 275 -5.65 -19.96 -12.49
N MET A 276 -6.06 -18.79 -13.01
CA MET A 276 -5.42 -18.15 -14.14
C MET A 276 -3.99 -17.73 -13.81
N VAL A 277 -3.74 -17.16 -12.63
CA VAL A 277 -2.38 -16.82 -12.17
C VAL A 277 -1.50 -18.08 -12.08
N GLN A 278 -1.99 -19.17 -11.48
CA GLN A 278 -1.22 -20.42 -11.36
C GLN A 278 -0.91 -21.07 -12.72
N LYS A 279 -1.84 -20.99 -13.68
CA LYS A 279 -1.67 -21.57 -15.03
C LYS A 279 -1.05 -20.61 -16.05
N SER A 280 -0.85 -19.33 -15.69
CA SER A 280 -0.35 -18.27 -16.58
C SER A 280 0.99 -18.63 -17.22
N LYS A 281 1.91 -19.19 -16.44
CA LYS A 281 3.23 -19.62 -16.93
C LYS A 281 3.12 -20.67 -18.03
N LYS A 282 2.22 -21.65 -17.85
CA LYS A 282 2.05 -22.74 -18.83
C LYS A 282 1.53 -22.22 -20.17
N ILE A 283 0.54 -21.32 -20.17
CA ILE A 283 0.03 -20.76 -21.42
C ILE A 283 1.04 -19.81 -22.08
N LEU A 284 1.84 -19.08 -21.29
CA LEU A 284 2.94 -18.27 -21.79
C LEU A 284 4.04 -19.13 -22.44
N ASP A 285 4.41 -20.25 -21.82
CA ASP A 285 5.40 -21.18 -22.36
C ASP A 285 4.90 -21.82 -23.67
N LEU A 286 3.64 -22.27 -23.71
CA LEU A 286 3.04 -22.85 -24.92
C LEU A 286 2.92 -21.83 -26.07
N THR A 287 2.51 -20.59 -25.78
CA THR A 287 2.45 -19.53 -26.82
C THR A 287 3.85 -19.08 -27.27
N THR A 288 4.85 -19.09 -26.38
CA THR A 288 6.24 -18.84 -26.74
C THR A 288 6.79 -19.95 -27.64
N ASN A 289 6.49 -21.21 -27.32
CA ASN A 289 6.87 -22.35 -28.16
C ASN A 289 6.18 -22.29 -29.53
N LEU A 290 4.89 -21.95 -29.58
CA LEU A 290 4.15 -21.77 -30.82
C LEU A 290 4.78 -20.66 -31.69
N MET A 291 5.10 -19.50 -31.10
CA MET A 291 5.80 -18.41 -31.80
C MET A 291 7.16 -18.88 -32.35
N ASN A 292 7.96 -19.56 -31.52
CA ASN A 292 9.26 -20.10 -31.94
C ASN A 292 9.13 -21.17 -33.04
N ALA A 293 8.06 -21.96 -33.01
CA ALA A 293 7.77 -22.96 -34.04
C ALA A 293 7.46 -22.28 -35.39
N PHE A 294 6.72 -21.16 -35.38
CA PHE A 294 6.51 -20.33 -36.57
C PHE A 294 7.82 -19.70 -37.08
N THR A 295 8.70 -19.22 -36.19
CA THR A 295 10.02 -18.69 -36.58
C THR A 295 10.93 -19.73 -37.24
N ARG A 296 10.77 -21.02 -36.91
CA ARG A 296 11.59 -22.12 -37.46
C ARG A 296 11.03 -22.74 -38.74
N LEU A 297 9.88 -22.26 -39.26
CA LEU A 297 9.29 -22.75 -40.50
C LEU A 297 10.21 -22.56 -41.73
N GLU A 298 11.16 -21.63 -41.66
CA GLU A 298 12.10 -21.32 -42.75
C GLU A 298 13.14 -22.44 -42.97
N ASP A 299 13.52 -23.20 -41.92
CA ASP A 299 14.62 -24.17 -41.96
C ASP A 299 14.27 -25.51 -42.67
N GLY A 300 12.98 -25.80 -42.88
CA GLY A 300 12.49 -27.12 -43.33
C GLY A 300 12.04 -27.24 -44.79
N ARG A 301 12.06 -26.16 -45.59
CA ARG A 301 11.43 -26.12 -46.92
C ARG A 301 12.44 -26.39 -48.06
N ILE A 302 12.08 -27.29 -48.98
CA ILE A 302 12.89 -27.66 -50.17
C ILE A 302 12.99 -26.50 -51.19
N VAL A 303 11.99 -25.62 -51.24
CA VAL A 303 11.95 -24.42 -52.09
C VAL A 303 12.48 -23.23 -51.29
N SER A 304 13.77 -23.23 -50.98
CA SER A 304 14.46 -22.09 -50.36
C SER A 304 15.02 -21.14 -51.42
N GLY A 305 15.47 -19.95 -51.01
CA GLY A 305 16.17 -19.00 -51.89
C GLY A 305 17.32 -19.64 -52.70
N PHE A 306 17.87 -20.77 -52.23
CA PHE A 306 18.88 -21.57 -52.93
C PHE A 306 18.39 -22.21 -54.24
N LEU A 307 17.14 -22.70 -54.31
CA LEU A 307 16.60 -23.25 -55.56
C LEU A 307 16.33 -22.13 -56.59
N GLY A 308 15.93 -20.95 -56.10
CA GLY A 308 15.79 -19.74 -56.90
C GLY A 308 17.11 -19.23 -57.48
N THR A 309 18.20 -19.23 -56.69
CA THR A 309 19.53 -18.87 -57.20
C THR A 309 20.07 -19.89 -58.20
N LEU A 310 19.76 -21.18 -58.03
CA LEU A 310 20.17 -22.24 -58.97
C LEU A 310 19.44 -22.15 -60.32
N VAL A 311 18.12 -21.92 -60.32
CA VAL A 311 17.32 -21.67 -61.54
C VAL A 311 17.72 -20.33 -62.19
N GLY A 312 18.02 -19.31 -61.39
CA GLY A 312 18.56 -18.03 -61.87
C GLY A 312 19.91 -18.19 -62.58
N ALA A 313 20.82 -19.00 -62.03
CA ALA A 313 22.11 -19.30 -62.66
C ALA A 313 21.95 -20.08 -63.99
N VAL A 314 21.00 -21.03 -64.06
CA VAL A 314 20.69 -21.77 -65.30
C VAL A 314 20.07 -20.84 -66.35
N ALA A 315 19.16 -19.94 -65.98
CA ALA A 315 18.61 -18.93 -66.89
C ALA A 315 19.70 -18.01 -67.44
N LEU A 316 20.69 -17.63 -66.62
CA LEU A 316 21.82 -16.79 -67.01
C LEU A 316 22.76 -17.52 -67.98
N ILE A 317 23.01 -18.81 -67.77
CA ILE A 317 23.77 -19.67 -68.72
C ILE A 317 23.01 -19.86 -70.03
N LEU A 318 21.69 -20.07 -69.99
CA LEU A 318 20.84 -20.16 -71.19
C LEU A 318 20.79 -18.84 -71.96
N LEU A 319 20.79 -17.69 -71.28
CA LEU A 319 20.90 -16.35 -71.87
C LEU A 319 22.23 -16.18 -72.60
N ILE A 320 23.33 -16.63 -72.01
CA ILE A 320 24.67 -16.62 -72.65
C ILE A 320 24.69 -17.54 -73.89
N LEU A 321 24.08 -18.72 -73.83
CA LEU A 321 24.01 -19.68 -74.94
C LEU A 321 23.08 -19.20 -76.09
N LEU A 322 21.96 -18.53 -75.77
CA LEU A 322 21.09 -17.87 -76.75
C LEU A 322 21.81 -16.70 -77.44
N SER A 323 22.51 -15.89 -76.66
CA SER A 323 23.29 -14.75 -77.16
C SER A 323 24.41 -15.22 -78.09
N ALA A 324 25.13 -16.30 -77.73
CA ALA A 324 26.16 -16.90 -78.58
C ALA A 324 25.60 -17.54 -79.87
N SER A 325 24.37 -18.07 -79.82
CA SER A 325 23.68 -18.69 -80.97
C SER A 325 23.12 -17.64 -81.95
N ILE A 326 22.50 -16.58 -81.44
CA ILE A 326 21.98 -15.44 -82.22
C ILE A 326 23.14 -14.69 -82.90
N VAL A 327 24.26 -14.48 -82.20
CA VAL A 327 25.47 -13.85 -82.78
C VAL A 327 26.09 -14.70 -83.91
N ARG A 328 25.88 -16.02 -83.93
CA ARG A 328 26.32 -16.91 -85.03
C ARG A 328 25.39 -16.90 -86.25
N THR A 329 24.14 -16.46 -86.12
CA THR A 329 23.12 -16.45 -87.20
C THR A 329 22.83 -15.06 -87.76
N THR A 330 23.04 -14.00 -86.98
CA THR A 330 22.84 -12.61 -87.41
C THR A 330 24.03 -12.03 -88.18
N ARG A 331 25.09 -12.82 -88.44
CA ARG A 331 26.28 -12.38 -89.20
C ARG A 331 26.16 -12.49 -90.73
N VAL A 332 25.04 -12.99 -91.29
CA VAL A 332 24.95 -13.31 -92.74
C VAL A 332 23.79 -12.62 -93.49
N ARG A 333 22.96 -11.79 -92.85
CA ARG A 333 22.07 -10.85 -93.56
C ARG A 333 21.85 -9.57 -92.76
N LEU A 334 22.69 -8.58 -93.02
CA LEU A 334 22.32 -7.17 -93.22
C LEU A 334 23.59 -6.45 -93.73
N ALA A 335 24.06 -6.91 -94.89
CA ALA A 335 25.03 -6.22 -95.74
C ALA A 335 24.32 -5.12 -96.57
N GLU A 336 23.38 -4.40 -95.95
CA GLU A 336 22.52 -3.40 -96.60
C GLU A 336 22.36 -2.12 -95.76
N THR A 337 23.34 -1.81 -94.90
CA THR A 337 23.44 -0.50 -94.24
C THR A 337 24.90 -0.13 -93.92
N ALA A 338 25.79 -0.33 -94.91
CA ALA A 338 27.22 -0.03 -94.78
C ALA A 338 27.54 1.48 -94.82
N GLU A 339 26.56 2.34 -95.10
CA GLU A 339 26.78 3.80 -95.18
C GLU A 339 26.31 4.56 -93.93
N THR A 340 25.35 4.02 -93.16
CA THR A 340 24.94 4.59 -91.85
C THR A 340 25.90 4.19 -90.72
N ASN A 341 26.61 3.06 -90.87
CA ASN A 341 27.47 2.49 -89.83
C ASN A 341 28.77 3.26 -89.61
N ARG A 342 29.32 3.93 -90.64
CA ARG A 342 30.57 4.70 -90.51
C ARG A 342 30.36 6.01 -89.74
N ARG A 343 29.22 6.69 -89.95
CA ARG A 343 28.83 7.87 -89.15
C ARG A 343 28.46 7.50 -87.72
N ASN A 344 27.76 6.39 -87.52
CA ASN A 344 27.42 5.91 -86.18
C ASN A 344 28.65 5.39 -85.41
N GLN A 345 29.63 4.75 -86.07
CA GLN A 345 30.86 4.29 -85.41
C GLN A 345 31.73 5.46 -84.93
N ASP A 346 31.86 6.53 -85.72
CA ASP A 346 32.60 7.72 -85.29
C ASP A 346 31.88 8.46 -84.15
N ALA A 347 30.54 8.56 -84.19
CA ALA A 347 29.75 9.15 -83.11
C ALA A 347 29.77 8.31 -81.82
N ILE A 348 29.69 6.98 -81.92
CA ILE A 348 29.77 6.06 -80.77
C ILE A 348 31.18 6.02 -80.18
N MET A 349 32.24 6.07 -80.99
CA MET A 349 33.62 6.11 -80.47
C MET A 349 33.88 7.42 -79.71
N ARG A 350 33.37 8.56 -80.20
CA ARG A 350 33.42 9.82 -79.45
C ARG A 350 32.64 9.75 -78.15
N LEU A 351 31.42 9.22 -78.17
CA LEU A 351 30.61 9.01 -76.97
C LEU A 351 31.29 8.06 -75.96
N LEU A 352 31.92 6.98 -76.43
CA LEU A 352 32.69 6.06 -75.59
C LEU A 352 33.96 6.70 -75.01
N ASP A 353 34.61 7.60 -75.74
CA ASP A 353 35.77 8.37 -75.29
C ASP A 353 35.35 9.42 -74.24
N GLU A 354 34.25 10.14 -74.49
CA GLU A 354 33.66 11.13 -73.57
C GLU A 354 33.13 10.50 -72.26
N ILE A 355 32.77 9.22 -72.27
CA ILE A 355 32.26 8.48 -71.10
C ILE A 355 33.32 7.51 -70.53
N GLY A 356 34.49 7.40 -71.16
CA GLY A 356 35.55 6.50 -70.71
C GLY A 356 35.96 6.77 -69.25
N ASP A 357 35.94 8.03 -68.86
CA ASP A 357 36.26 8.48 -67.51
C ASP A 357 35.10 8.32 -66.50
N LEU A 358 33.88 8.04 -66.96
CA LEU A 358 32.74 7.72 -66.07
C LEU A 358 32.98 6.39 -65.34
N ALA A 359 33.64 5.44 -66.00
CA ALA A 359 33.96 4.12 -65.43
C ALA A 359 34.99 4.20 -64.30
N SER A 360 35.79 5.27 -64.24
CA SER A 360 36.74 5.53 -63.15
C SER A 360 36.14 6.39 -62.03
N GLY A 361 34.84 6.75 -62.13
CA GLY A 361 34.11 7.54 -61.14
C GLY A 361 34.19 9.05 -61.36
N ASP A 362 34.72 9.53 -62.48
CA ASP A 362 34.72 10.96 -62.79
C ASP A 362 33.33 11.41 -63.26
N LEU A 363 32.54 11.94 -62.31
CA LEU A 363 31.22 12.50 -62.61
C LEU A 363 31.31 13.96 -63.08
N THR A 364 32.48 14.53 -63.36
CA THR A 364 32.60 15.90 -63.91
C THR A 364 32.38 15.93 -65.42
N ALA A 365 32.53 14.79 -66.10
CA ALA A 365 32.32 14.65 -67.53
C ALA A 365 30.86 14.89 -67.95
N GLN A 366 30.67 15.42 -69.16
CA GLN A 366 29.38 15.54 -69.84
C GLN A 366 29.53 15.03 -71.27
N ALA A 367 28.61 14.16 -71.69
CA ALA A 367 28.55 13.71 -73.07
C ALA A 367 27.97 14.83 -73.96
N THR A 368 28.60 15.10 -75.10
CA THR A 368 28.17 16.13 -76.03
C THR A 368 26.89 15.70 -76.75
N VAL A 369 25.78 16.43 -76.56
CA VAL A 369 24.51 16.13 -77.24
C VAL A 369 24.52 16.68 -78.67
N THR A 370 24.51 15.79 -79.65
CA THR A 370 24.45 16.10 -81.09
C THR A 370 23.07 15.75 -81.68
N GLU A 371 22.70 16.28 -82.85
CA GLU A 371 21.43 15.95 -83.54
C GLU A 371 21.42 14.56 -84.22
N ASP A 372 22.43 13.73 -83.98
CA ASP A 372 22.55 12.40 -84.59
C ASP A 372 21.90 11.29 -83.72
N ILE A 373 21.99 10.04 -84.17
CA ILE A 373 21.39 8.86 -83.50
C ILE A 373 21.94 8.67 -82.06
N THR A 374 23.12 9.19 -81.74
CA THR A 374 23.72 9.10 -80.42
C THR A 374 23.32 10.22 -79.47
N GLY A 375 22.71 11.31 -79.96
CA GLY A 375 22.24 12.43 -79.14
C GLY A 375 21.27 12.03 -78.04
N ALA A 376 20.29 11.16 -78.33
CA ALA A 376 19.36 10.64 -77.34
C ALA A 376 20.05 9.72 -76.30
N ILE A 377 21.15 9.08 -76.67
CA ILE A 377 21.95 8.23 -75.76
C ILE A 377 22.83 9.12 -74.87
N ALA A 378 23.47 10.14 -75.44
CA ALA A 378 24.22 11.15 -74.70
C ALA A 378 23.35 11.88 -73.67
N ASP A 379 22.12 12.25 -74.05
CA ASP A 379 21.14 12.88 -73.15
C ASP A 379 20.70 11.94 -72.01
N ALA A 380 20.41 10.66 -72.30
CA ALA A 380 20.11 9.66 -71.28
C ALA A 380 21.29 9.39 -70.33
N ILE A 381 22.53 9.47 -70.83
CA ILE A 381 23.74 9.32 -70.02
C ILE A 381 23.99 10.55 -69.16
N ASN A 382 23.82 11.77 -69.69
CA ASN A 382 23.88 12.99 -68.89
C ASN A 382 22.81 12.99 -67.79
N TYR A 383 21.59 12.52 -68.08
CA TYR A 383 20.55 12.35 -67.06
C TYR A 383 20.97 11.34 -65.98
N ALA A 384 21.59 10.22 -66.36
CA ALA A 384 22.12 9.23 -65.43
C ALA A 384 23.28 9.79 -64.58
N ILE A 385 24.20 10.55 -65.19
CA ILE A 385 25.29 11.24 -64.49
C ILE A 385 24.72 12.24 -63.48
N ASP A 386 23.73 13.06 -63.85
CA ASP A 386 23.09 13.99 -62.92
C ASP A 386 22.33 13.28 -61.80
N ALA A 387 21.67 12.15 -62.08
CA ALA A 387 21.06 11.32 -61.05
C ALA A 387 22.10 10.72 -60.09
N LEU A 388 23.24 10.26 -60.61
CA LEU A 388 24.37 9.75 -59.82
C LEU A 388 25.03 10.86 -58.99
N ARG A 389 25.21 12.06 -59.55
CA ARG A 389 25.72 13.24 -58.82
C ARG A 389 24.82 13.57 -57.63
N ARG A 390 23.51 13.66 -57.86
CA ARG A 390 22.52 13.91 -56.80
C ARG A 390 22.56 12.82 -55.74
N LEU A 391 22.67 11.56 -56.14
CA LEU A 391 22.75 10.42 -55.22
C LEU A 391 24.04 10.48 -54.38
N VAL A 392 25.21 10.66 -55.00
CA VAL A 392 26.51 10.76 -54.31
C VAL A 392 26.54 11.96 -53.36
N SER A 393 26.03 13.11 -53.79
CA SER A 393 25.91 14.31 -52.95
C SER A 393 24.97 14.08 -51.76
N THR A 394 23.80 13.49 -52.00
CA THR A 394 22.84 13.14 -50.93
C THR A 394 23.44 12.14 -49.95
N ILE A 395 24.17 11.13 -50.43
CA ILE A 395 24.87 10.18 -49.55
C ILE A 395 25.91 10.92 -48.72
N ASN A 396 26.77 11.75 -49.32
CA ASN A 396 27.81 12.46 -48.58
C ASN A 396 27.21 13.36 -47.48
N GLU A 397 26.17 14.13 -47.80
CA GLU A 397 25.43 14.95 -46.83
C GLU A 397 24.80 14.12 -45.70
N THR A 398 24.07 13.05 -46.06
CA THR A 398 23.42 12.16 -45.09
C THR A 398 24.45 11.49 -44.19
N THR A 399 25.61 11.11 -44.73
CA THR A 399 26.65 10.43 -43.98
C THR A 399 27.34 11.36 -42.97
N VAL A 400 27.51 12.64 -43.33
CA VAL A 400 27.97 13.69 -42.38
C VAL A 400 26.94 13.88 -41.27
N GLN A 401 25.65 13.99 -41.61
CA GLN A 401 24.58 14.12 -40.60
C GLN A 401 24.52 12.92 -39.65
N VAL A 402 24.61 11.70 -40.17
CA VAL A 402 24.64 10.47 -39.36
C VAL A 402 25.86 10.43 -38.47
N SER A 403 27.05 10.81 -38.97
CA SER A 403 28.27 10.84 -38.16
C SER A 403 28.18 11.87 -37.02
N SER A 404 27.64 13.05 -37.27
CA SER A 404 27.42 14.07 -36.24
C SER A 404 26.40 13.61 -35.20
N ALA A 405 25.25 13.06 -35.63
CA ALA A 405 24.23 12.54 -34.72
C ALA A 405 24.76 11.37 -33.88
N ALA A 406 25.60 10.51 -34.45
CA ALA A 406 26.26 9.43 -33.73
C ALA A 406 27.22 9.98 -32.66
N GLN A 407 28.05 10.98 -32.97
CA GLN A 407 28.94 11.60 -31.98
C GLN A 407 28.18 12.26 -30.82
N GLU A 408 27.10 12.98 -31.12
CA GLU A 408 26.25 13.62 -30.11
C GLU A 408 25.57 12.58 -29.21
N THR A 409 25.06 11.51 -29.80
CA THR A 409 24.41 10.44 -29.04
C THR A 409 25.43 9.64 -28.21
N GLN A 410 26.65 9.45 -28.71
CA GLN A 410 27.75 8.82 -27.96
C GLN A 410 28.13 9.65 -26.73
N ALA A 411 28.26 10.98 -26.88
CA ALA A 411 28.51 11.88 -25.75
C ALA A 411 27.38 11.82 -24.72
N THR A 412 26.13 11.79 -25.18
CA THR A 412 24.95 11.63 -24.31
C THR A 412 24.97 10.30 -23.55
N ALA A 413 25.33 9.20 -24.23
CA ALA A 413 25.48 7.90 -23.59
C ALA A 413 26.59 7.91 -22.53
N MET A 414 27.75 8.52 -22.81
CA MET A 414 28.82 8.64 -21.81
C MET A 414 28.38 9.43 -20.57
N HIS A 415 27.70 10.56 -20.75
CA HIS A 415 27.14 11.33 -19.64
C HIS A 415 26.09 10.55 -18.84
N LEU A 416 25.24 9.76 -19.50
CA LEU A 416 24.25 8.92 -18.83
C LEU A 416 24.90 7.80 -18.02
N ALA A 417 26.01 7.23 -18.50
CA ALA A 417 26.78 6.23 -17.77
C ALA A 417 27.42 6.83 -16.50
N GLU A 418 28.02 8.01 -16.60
CA GLU A 418 28.57 8.76 -15.46
C GLU A 418 27.48 9.13 -14.44
N ALA A 419 26.33 9.61 -14.92
CA ALA A 419 25.19 9.93 -14.06
C ALA A 419 24.63 8.68 -13.35
N SER A 420 24.62 7.52 -14.02
CA SER A 420 24.20 6.25 -13.43
C SER A 420 25.17 5.78 -12.34
N ASP A 421 26.48 6.01 -12.51
CA ASP A 421 27.48 5.67 -11.49
C ASP A 421 27.31 6.53 -10.23
N HIS A 422 27.14 7.84 -10.40
CA HIS A 422 26.80 8.74 -9.29
C HIS A 422 25.46 8.37 -8.62
N GLN A 423 24.47 7.96 -9.41
CA GLN A 423 23.19 7.51 -8.86
C GLN A 423 23.37 6.25 -8.00
N ALA A 424 24.22 5.30 -8.39
CA ALA A 424 24.53 4.11 -7.60
C ALA A 424 25.21 4.45 -6.26
N GLU A 425 26.11 5.44 -6.23
CA GLU A 425 26.71 5.93 -4.98
C GLU A 425 25.65 6.53 -4.05
N GLN A 426 24.73 7.34 -4.59
CA GLN A 426 23.64 7.95 -3.82
C GLN A 426 22.68 6.90 -3.25
N ILE A 427 22.36 5.86 -4.04
CA ILE A 427 21.53 4.75 -3.57
C ILE A 427 22.22 4.00 -2.43
N THR A 428 23.52 3.74 -2.55
CA THR A 428 24.29 3.09 -1.47
C THR A 428 24.27 3.91 -0.17
N ALA A 429 24.46 5.23 -0.27
CA ALA A 429 24.39 6.13 0.87
C ALA A 429 22.97 6.18 1.48
N ALA A 430 21.93 6.23 0.64
CA ALA A 430 20.55 6.20 1.09
C ALA A 430 20.20 4.89 1.82
N SER A 431 20.60 3.74 1.26
CA SER A 431 20.41 2.42 1.88
C SER A 431 21.10 2.33 3.25
N ALA A 432 22.31 2.88 3.39
CA ALA A 432 23.00 2.93 4.68
C ALA A 432 22.23 3.77 5.72
N ALA A 433 21.73 4.95 5.32
CA ALA A 433 20.93 5.81 6.19
C ALA A 433 19.59 5.16 6.59
N ILE A 434 18.94 4.42 5.69
CA ILE A 434 17.72 3.66 5.99
C ILE A 434 18.00 2.55 7.00
N ASN A 435 19.13 1.85 6.87
CA ASN A 435 19.53 0.82 7.82
C ASN A 435 19.80 1.40 9.22
N GLU A 436 20.48 2.55 9.29
CA GLU A 436 20.69 3.27 10.55
C GLU A 436 19.36 3.74 11.17
N MET A 437 18.42 4.19 10.34
CA MET A 437 17.06 4.55 10.76
C MET A 437 16.31 3.35 11.34
N ALA A 438 16.41 2.17 10.72
CA ALA A 438 15.79 0.94 11.22
C ALA A 438 16.30 0.58 12.63
N ILE A 439 17.62 0.66 12.85
CA ILE A 439 18.23 0.46 14.18
C ILE A 439 17.71 1.50 15.18
N SER A 440 17.63 2.77 14.78
CA SER A 440 17.12 3.84 15.65
C SER A 440 15.65 3.60 16.06
N ILE A 441 14.83 3.12 15.13
CA ILE A 441 13.43 2.77 15.38
C ILE A 441 13.30 1.61 16.37
N GLU A 442 14.15 0.58 16.26
CA GLU A 442 14.20 -0.52 17.24
C GLU A 442 14.53 0.00 18.64
N HIS A 443 15.50 0.91 18.75
CA HIS A 443 15.85 1.56 20.02
C HIS A 443 14.68 2.37 20.60
N VAL A 444 13.97 3.14 19.77
CA VAL A 444 12.78 3.90 20.21
C VAL A 444 11.68 2.95 20.71
N SER A 445 11.44 1.85 20.01
CA SER A 445 10.46 0.83 20.40
C SER A 445 10.82 0.20 21.75
N ALA A 446 12.09 -0.20 21.93
CA ALA A 446 12.58 -0.77 23.19
C ALA A 446 12.46 0.23 24.37
N ASN A 447 12.88 1.48 24.17
CA ASN A 447 12.79 2.53 25.19
C ASN A 447 11.33 2.87 25.55
N SER A 448 10.43 2.81 24.56
CA SER A 448 8.99 2.99 24.79
C SER A 448 8.46 1.84 25.64
N LEU A 449 8.76 0.59 25.29
CA LEU A 449 8.34 -0.55 26.11
C LEU A 449 8.80 -0.44 27.58
N GLU A 450 10.06 -0.02 27.80
CA GLU A 450 10.58 0.24 29.15
C GLU A 450 9.82 1.38 29.85
N SER A 451 9.57 2.49 29.16
CA SER A 451 8.83 3.63 29.69
C SER A 451 7.39 3.26 30.08
N SER A 452 6.73 2.40 29.30
CA SER A 452 5.39 1.88 29.61
C SER A 452 5.40 1.02 30.87
N ASN A 453 6.43 0.18 31.05
CA ASN A 453 6.59 -0.63 32.26
C ASN A 453 6.82 0.25 33.50
N VAL A 454 7.62 1.31 33.38
CA VAL A 454 7.83 2.29 34.45
C VAL A 454 6.54 3.02 34.78
N ALA A 455 5.76 3.43 33.77
CA ALA A 455 4.47 4.09 33.96
C ALA A 455 3.47 3.19 34.71
N HIS A 456 3.35 1.91 34.32
CA HIS A 456 2.52 0.94 35.05
C HIS A 456 2.96 0.76 36.51
N LYS A 457 4.28 0.70 36.74
CA LYS A 457 4.81 0.60 38.09
C LYS A 457 4.50 1.85 38.92
N SER A 458 4.53 3.04 38.31
CA SER A 458 4.12 4.29 38.96
C SER A 458 2.64 4.30 39.34
N VAL A 459 1.75 3.79 38.47
CA VAL A 459 0.32 3.59 38.78
C VAL A 459 0.16 2.69 40.01
N ASP A 460 0.85 1.55 40.06
CA ASP A 460 0.77 0.63 41.19
C ASP A 460 1.28 1.24 42.50
N ILE A 461 2.36 2.03 42.43
CA ILE A 461 2.92 2.73 43.59
C ILE A 461 1.96 3.82 44.07
N ALA A 462 1.38 4.61 43.15
CA ALA A 462 0.40 5.64 43.47
C ALA A 462 -0.83 5.06 44.15
N LYS A 463 -1.38 3.96 43.64
CA LYS A 463 -2.51 3.23 44.26
C LYS A 463 -2.20 2.78 45.69
N LYS A 464 -1.02 2.19 45.91
CA LYS A 464 -0.59 1.76 47.25
C LYS A 464 -0.42 2.97 48.18
N GLY A 465 0.11 4.08 47.66
CA GLY A 465 0.21 5.33 48.40
C GLY A 465 -1.17 5.88 48.79
N ALA A 466 -2.11 5.90 47.84
CA ALA A 466 -3.47 6.41 48.05
C ALA A 466 -4.20 5.58 49.12
N GLN A 467 -4.05 4.25 49.08
CA GLN A 467 -4.57 3.37 50.13
C GLN A 467 -3.96 3.70 51.50
N ALA A 468 -2.63 3.86 51.60
CA ALA A 468 -1.99 4.20 52.87
C ALA A 468 -2.44 5.56 53.43
N VAL A 469 -2.69 6.53 52.55
CA VAL A 469 -3.28 7.82 52.93
C VAL A 469 -4.72 7.66 53.42
N GLN A 470 -5.52 6.83 52.75
CA GLN A 470 -6.90 6.55 53.16
C GLN A 470 -6.97 5.86 54.52
N ASP A 471 -6.08 4.91 54.78
CA ASP A 471 -5.92 4.27 56.09
C ASP A 471 -5.52 5.31 57.16
N THR A 472 -4.68 6.28 56.80
CA THR A 472 -4.29 7.38 57.69
C THR A 472 -5.47 8.30 58.02
N ILE A 473 -6.32 8.63 57.03
CA ILE A 473 -7.54 9.42 57.24
C ILE A 473 -8.50 8.69 58.19
N HIS A 474 -8.69 7.38 57.99
CA HIS A 474 -9.46 6.54 58.91
C HIS A 474 -8.91 6.58 60.34
N GLY A 475 -7.59 6.44 60.50
CA GLY A 475 -6.95 6.54 61.82
C GLY A 475 -7.12 7.92 62.47
N MET A 476 -7.10 9.01 61.70
CA MET A 476 -7.38 10.36 62.23
C MET A 476 -8.84 10.49 62.70
N ASP A 477 -9.78 9.88 62.01
CA ASP A 477 -11.19 9.88 62.39
C ASP A 477 -11.44 9.09 63.68
N GLU A 478 -10.77 7.94 63.86
CA GLU A 478 -10.79 7.17 65.11
C GLU A 478 -10.20 7.98 66.28
N ILE A 479 -9.05 8.64 66.08
CA ILE A 479 -8.43 9.51 67.08
C ILE A 479 -9.39 10.65 67.46
N ARG A 480 -10.05 11.27 66.48
CA ARG A 480 -11.03 12.34 66.71
C ARG A 480 -12.19 11.86 67.58
N GLU A 481 -12.74 10.68 67.29
CA GLU A 481 -13.82 10.09 68.09
C GLU A 481 -13.38 9.83 69.54
N GLN A 482 -12.18 9.28 69.72
CA GLN A 482 -11.62 8.99 71.03
C GLN A 482 -11.33 10.24 71.86
N ILE A 483 -10.86 11.32 71.22
CA ILE A 483 -10.70 12.65 71.86
C ILE A 483 -12.06 13.19 72.29
N GLN A 484 -13.10 13.10 71.45
CA GLN A 484 -14.45 13.54 71.80
C GLN A 484 -15.04 12.75 72.98
N GLU A 485 -14.84 11.43 73.01
CA GLU A 485 -15.29 10.61 74.13
C GLU A 485 -14.56 10.98 75.43
N THR A 486 -13.24 11.20 75.33
CA THR A 486 -12.41 11.63 76.47
C THR A 486 -12.84 13.02 76.97
N SER A 487 -13.12 13.96 76.07
CA SER A 487 -13.64 15.29 76.40
C SER A 487 -14.98 15.21 77.13
N LYS A 488 -15.91 14.34 76.70
CA LYS A 488 -17.17 14.08 77.42
C LYS A 488 -16.95 13.53 78.82
N ARG A 489 -15.99 12.62 79.01
CA ARG A 489 -15.64 12.05 80.32
C ARG A 489 -15.06 13.12 81.25
N ILE A 490 -14.16 13.96 80.76
CA ILE A 490 -13.55 15.06 81.53
C ILE A 490 -14.60 16.13 81.87
N LYS A 491 -15.51 16.46 80.95
CA LYS A 491 -16.60 17.40 81.23
C LYS A 491 -17.50 16.92 82.36
N ARG A 492 -17.89 15.64 82.36
CA ARG A 492 -18.63 15.03 83.47
C ARG A 492 -17.84 15.06 84.78
N LEU A 493 -16.52 14.84 84.73
CA LEU A 493 -15.66 14.98 85.91
C LEU A 493 -15.69 16.43 86.44
N GLY A 494 -15.63 17.43 85.55
CA GLY A 494 -15.75 18.84 85.92
C GLY A 494 -17.10 19.17 86.56
N GLU A 495 -18.20 18.62 86.02
CA GLU A 495 -19.55 18.74 86.61
C GLU A 495 -19.60 18.10 88.00
N SER A 496 -19.10 16.86 88.17
CA SER A 496 -19.03 16.20 89.48
C SER A 496 -18.13 16.94 90.47
N SER A 497 -17.02 17.54 90.02
CA SER A 497 -16.17 18.37 90.87
C SER A 497 -16.83 19.68 91.27
N GLN A 498 -17.75 20.22 90.47
CA GLN A 498 -18.58 21.37 90.86
C GLN A 498 -19.56 20.96 91.96
N GLU A 499 -20.28 19.84 91.79
CA GLU A 499 -21.21 19.32 92.80
C GLU A 499 -20.50 19.04 94.14
N ILE A 500 -19.29 18.48 94.11
CA ILE A 500 -18.47 18.29 95.32
C ILE A 500 -18.09 19.64 95.95
N GLY A 501 -17.75 20.65 95.14
CA GLY A 501 -17.47 21.99 95.63
C GLY A 501 -18.65 22.60 96.39
N ASP A 502 -19.85 22.51 95.82
CA ASP A 502 -21.09 22.99 96.44
C ASP A 502 -21.40 22.24 97.76
N MET A 503 -21.13 20.93 97.82
CA MET A 503 -21.25 20.15 99.06
C MET A 503 -20.23 20.57 100.12
N VAL A 504 -18.98 20.84 99.74
CA VAL A 504 -17.93 21.26 100.66
C VAL A 504 -18.23 22.64 101.24
N GLU A 505 -18.78 23.56 100.45
CA GLU A 505 -19.28 24.86 100.90
C GLU A 505 -20.40 24.67 101.94
N LEU A 506 -21.39 23.82 101.66
CA LEU A 506 -22.46 23.51 102.61
C LEU A 506 -21.93 22.88 103.92
N ILE A 507 -20.95 21.97 103.83
CA ILE A 507 -20.34 21.37 105.04
C ILE A 507 -19.59 22.43 105.83
N ASN A 508 -18.89 23.35 105.16
CA ASN A 508 -18.22 24.47 105.81
C ASN A 508 -19.23 25.37 106.55
N ASP A 509 -20.37 25.69 105.92
CA ASP A 509 -21.45 26.44 106.55
C ASP A 509 -22.05 25.72 107.77
N ILE A 510 -22.22 24.39 107.69
CA ILE A 510 -22.68 23.57 108.82
C ILE A 510 -21.64 23.55 109.94
N ALA A 511 -20.35 23.42 109.62
CA ALA A 511 -19.26 23.45 110.59
C ALA A 511 -19.19 24.82 111.30
N ASP A 512 -19.31 25.92 110.56
CA ASP A 512 -19.35 27.27 111.12
C ASP A 512 -20.60 27.50 111.99
N GLN A 513 -21.78 27.02 111.57
CA GLN A 513 -22.98 27.02 112.42
C GLN A 513 -22.82 26.18 113.69
N THR A 514 -22.19 25.01 113.57
CA THR A 514 -21.92 24.11 114.71
C THR A 514 -20.93 24.75 115.68
N ASN A 515 -19.92 25.46 115.17
CA ASN A 515 -18.98 26.23 115.96
C ASN A 515 -19.69 27.34 116.76
N ILE A 516 -20.60 28.08 116.12
CA ILE A 516 -21.42 29.11 116.78
C ILE A 516 -22.36 28.50 117.83
N LEU A 517 -23.00 27.36 117.52
CA LEU A 517 -23.87 26.64 118.45
C LEU A 517 -23.08 26.12 119.67
N ALA A 518 -21.89 25.57 119.45
CA ALA A 518 -21.00 25.09 120.49
C ALA A 518 -20.51 26.24 121.39
N LEU A 519 -20.13 27.38 120.81
CA LEU A 519 -19.78 28.58 121.55
C LEU A 519 -20.95 29.10 122.40
N ASN A 520 -22.16 29.15 121.84
CA ASN A 520 -23.37 29.53 122.58
C ASN A 520 -23.67 28.56 123.73
N ALA A 521 -23.47 27.25 123.51
CA ALA A 521 -23.62 26.23 124.55
C ALA A 521 -22.54 26.35 125.64
N ALA A 522 -21.30 26.66 125.30
CA ALA A 522 -20.20 26.90 126.23
C ALA A 522 -20.48 28.15 127.10
N ILE A 523 -20.98 29.24 126.51
CA ILE A 523 -21.41 30.45 127.23
C ILE A 523 -22.55 30.12 128.21
N GLN A 524 -23.58 29.39 127.78
CA GLN A 524 -24.70 28.98 128.64
C GLN A 524 -24.25 28.04 129.77
N ALA A 525 -23.34 27.11 129.48
CA ALA A 525 -22.75 26.21 130.47
C ALA A 525 -21.90 26.96 131.51
N ALA A 526 -21.16 27.99 131.08
CA ALA A 526 -20.44 28.89 131.98
C ALA A 526 -21.38 29.72 132.87
N MET A 527 -22.54 30.16 132.34
CA MET A 527 -23.57 30.86 133.11
C MET A 527 -24.26 29.98 134.17
N ALA A 528 -24.33 28.65 133.97
CA ALA A 528 -24.92 27.70 134.91
C ALA A 528 -23.99 27.29 136.08
N GLY A 529 -22.76 27.82 136.13
CA GLY A 529 -21.80 27.58 137.23
C GLY A 529 -21.40 26.11 137.38
N GLU A 530 -21.27 25.62 138.63
CA GLU A 530 -20.81 24.24 138.91
C GLU A 530 -21.75 23.14 138.36
N SER A 531 -23.03 23.44 138.11
CA SER A 531 -23.98 22.48 137.50
C SER A 531 -23.79 22.31 135.99
N GLY A 532 -23.14 23.27 135.31
CA GLY A 532 -22.91 23.27 133.86
C GLY A 532 -21.55 22.70 133.42
N ARG A 533 -20.69 22.31 134.37
CA ARG A 533 -19.29 21.96 134.12
C ARG A 533 -19.10 20.77 133.15
N GLY A 534 -19.96 19.75 133.24
CA GLY A 534 -19.97 18.63 132.30
C GLY A 534 -20.42 19.02 130.89
N PHE A 535 -21.37 19.96 130.79
CA PHE A 535 -21.83 20.50 129.50
C PHE A 535 -20.79 21.43 128.84
N ALA A 536 -20.04 22.20 129.63
CA ALA A 536 -18.98 23.07 129.12
C ALA A 536 -17.87 22.28 128.42
N VAL A 537 -17.44 21.14 129.00
CA VAL A 537 -16.42 20.26 128.39
C VAL A 537 -16.91 19.67 127.06
N VAL A 538 -18.18 19.27 126.98
CA VAL A 538 -18.76 18.78 125.73
C VAL A 538 -18.86 19.89 124.69
N ALA A 539 -19.25 21.10 125.08
CA ALA A 539 -19.33 22.26 124.19
C ALA A 539 -17.95 22.64 123.62
N ASP A 540 -16.90 22.68 124.44
CA ASP A 540 -15.52 22.94 123.99
C ASP A 540 -15.04 21.85 123.00
N GLU A 541 -15.36 20.57 123.25
CA GLU A 541 -14.97 19.48 122.35
C GLU A 541 -15.75 19.53 121.02
N VAL A 542 -17.03 19.91 121.03
CA VAL A 542 -17.81 20.14 119.81
C VAL A 542 -17.27 21.35 119.04
N GLN A 543 -16.88 22.43 119.73
CA GLN A 543 -16.26 23.60 119.11
C GLN A 543 -14.94 23.23 118.41
N ARG A 544 -14.07 22.51 119.11
CA ARG A 544 -12.78 22.03 118.56
C ARG A 544 -12.98 21.09 117.38
N LEU A 545 -14.02 20.25 117.40
CA LEU A 545 -14.36 19.36 116.29
C LEU A 545 -14.89 20.14 115.09
N ALA A 546 -15.69 21.19 115.33
CA ALA A 546 -16.18 22.10 114.30
C ALA A 546 -15.04 22.87 113.62
N GLU A 547 -14.13 23.47 114.40
CA GLU A 547 -12.93 24.14 113.87
C GLU A 547 -12.07 23.19 113.02
N LYS A 548 -11.85 21.96 113.50
CA LYS A 548 -11.13 20.93 112.74
C LYS A 548 -11.86 20.52 111.46
N SER A 549 -13.20 20.55 111.47
CA SER A 549 -14.02 20.27 110.29
C SER A 549 -13.90 21.40 109.26
N THR A 550 -13.97 22.67 109.70
CA THR A 550 -13.74 23.88 108.87
C THR A 550 -12.34 23.90 108.24
N ASP A 551 -11.30 23.51 108.98
CA ASP A 551 -9.94 23.43 108.41
C ASP A 551 -9.80 22.30 107.38
N ALA A 552 -10.47 21.17 107.60
CA ALA A 552 -10.48 20.06 106.66
C ALA A 552 -11.30 20.39 105.39
N THR A 553 -12.46 21.05 105.52
CA THR A 553 -13.25 21.50 104.36
C THR A 553 -12.49 22.51 103.52
N LYS A 554 -11.76 23.47 104.11
CA LYS A 554 -10.90 24.40 103.36
C LYS A 554 -9.80 23.70 102.56
N GLN A 555 -9.18 22.65 103.11
CA GLN A 555 -8.20 21.86 102.37
C GLN A 555 -8.84 21.10 101.20
N ILE A 556 -10.03 20.52 101.41
CA ILE A 556 -10.79 19.85 100.35
C ILE A 556 -11.23 20.87 99.28
N GLU A 557 -11.70 22.05 99.67
CA GLU A 557 -12.09 23.12 98.75
C GLU A 557 -10.92 23.54 97.84
N ALA A 558 -9.71 23.68 98.40
CA ALA A 558 -8.50 23.97 97.63
C ALA A 558 -8.14 22.85 96.64
N LEU A 559 -8.30 21.57 97.03
CA LEU A 559 -8.12 20.42 96.14
C LEU A 559 -9.17 20.40 95.02
N VAL A 560 -10.43 20.65 95.35
CA VAL A 560 -11.54 20.70 94.37
C VAL A 560 -11.32 21.83 93.37
N LYS A 561 -10.91 23.03 93.82
CA LYS A 561 -10.55 24.14 92.93
C LYS A 561 -9.40 23.79 91.98
N THR A 562 -8.38 23.08 92.46
CA THR A 562 -7.29 22.57 91.62
C THR A 562 -7.84 21.60 90.57
N ILE A 563 -8.65 20.61 90.95
CA ILE A 563 -9.26 19.65 90.02
C ILE A 563 -10.14 20.36 88.98
N GLN A 564 -10.92 21.38 89.38
CA GLN A 564 -11.73 22.19 88.46
C GLN A 564 -10.87 22.99 87.47
N SER A 565 -9.70 23.49 87.90
CA SER A 565 -8.75 24.17 87.01
C SER A 565 -8.13 23.19 86.02
N ASP A 566 -7.62 22.05 86.52
CA ASP A 566 -6.96 21.02 85.70
C ASP A 566 -7.93 20.42 84.68
N THR A 567 -9.20 20.21 85.05
CA THR A 567 -10.24 19.73 84.13
C THR A 567 -10.56 20.75 83.04
N LYS A 568 -10.63 22.06 83.35
CA LYS A 568 -10.79 23.11 82.33
C LYS A 568 -9.62 23.16 81.35
N GLU A 569 -8.39 23.07 81.86
CA GLU A 569 -7.19 23.03 81.03
C GLU A 569 -7.16 21.79 80.14
N ALA A 570 -7.53 20.62 80.69
CA ALA A 570 -7.61 19.38 79.93
C ALA A 570 -8.66 19.45 78.81
N VAL A 571 -9.83 20.07 79.05
CA VAL A 571 -10.84 20.30 77.99
C VAL A 571 -10.29 21.21 76.89
N ALA A 572 -9.63 22.32 77.24
CA ALA A 572 -9.02 23.21 76.25
C ALA A 572 -7.95 22.50 75.39
N SER A 573 -7.12 21.66 76.03
CA SER A 573 -6.13 20.82 75.34
C SER A 573 -6.78 19.79 74.40
N MET A 574 -7.91 19.21 74.79
CA MET A 574 -8.68 18.29 73.94
C MET A 574 -9.30 19.01 72.72
N GLU A 575 -9.79 20.23 72.88
CA GLU A 575 -10.29 21.05 71.76
C GLU A 575 -9.17 21.40 70.77
N GLN A 576 -8.00 21.81 71.28
CA GLN A 576 -6.82 22.06 70.45
C GLN A 576 -6.36 20.79 69.72
N SER A 577 -6.35 19.65 70.40
CA SER A 577 -6.00 18.35 69.80
C SER A 577 -6.98 17.96 68.69
N THR A 578 -8.28 18.21 68.90
CA THR A 578 -9.33 18.00 67.88
C THR A 578 -9.05 18.84 66.63
N ALA A 579 -8.73 20.12 66.80
CA ALA A 579 -8.37 20.99 65.67
C ALA A 579 -7.10 20.50 64.94
N GLY A 580 -6.12 20.00 65.69
CA GLY A 580 -4.89 19.40 65.13
C GLY A 580 -5.18 18.17 64.28
N VAL A 581 -6.04 17.26 64.76
CA VAL A 581 -6.44 16.05 64.03
C VAL A 581 -7.22 16.39 62.77
N VAL A 582 -8.16 17.35 62.82
CA VAL A 582 -8.90 17.81 61.63
C VAL A 582 -7.96 18.38 60.57
N LYS A 583 -6.99 19.20 60.99
CA LYS A 583 -5.97 19.73 60.08
C LYS A 583 -5.09 18.61 59.50
N GLY A 584 -4.74 17.61 60.30
CA GLY A 584 -3.99 16.43 59.87
C GLY A 584 -4.74 15.61 58.82
N ALA A 585 -6.02 15.33 59.06
CA ALA A 585 -6.90 14.65 58.12
C ALA A 585 -7.03 15.42 56.79
N GLN A 586 -7.15 16.74 56.85
CA GLN A 586 -7.24 17.57 55.64
C GLN A 586 -5.92 17.60 54.84
N LEU A 587 -4.77 17.55 55.51
CA LEU A 587 -3.48 17.45 54.82
C LEU A 587 -3.29 16.07 54.17
N ALA A 588 -3.72 15.01 54.86
CA ALA A 588 -3.72 13.66 54.30
C ALA A 588 -4.63 13.57 53.07
N LEU A 589 -5.83 14.16 53.12
CA LEU A 589 -6.74 14.20 51.97
C LEU A 589 -6.07 14.81 50.72
N ARG A 590 -5.41 15.97 50.86
CA ARG A 590 -4.68 16.60 49.75
C ARG A 590 -3.54 15.75 49.21
N ALA A 591 -2.85 15.00 50.08
CA ALA A 591 -1.83 14.06 49.64
C ALA A 591 -2.45 12.89 48.84
N GLY A 592 -3.66 12.46 49.21
CA GLY A 592 -4.45 11.48 48.46
C GLY A 592 -4.83 11.98 47.06
N GLU A 593 -5.34 13.21 46.96
CA GLU A 593 -5.66 13.86 45.68
C GLU A 593 -4.44 13.95 44.76
N ALA A 594 -3.26 14.31 45.29
CA ALA A 594 -2.03 14.35 44.50
C ALA A 594 -1.58 12.96 44.01
N LEU A 595 -1.83 11.90 44.78
CA LEU A 595 -1.54 10.53 44.36
C LEU A 595 -2.50 10.04 43.27
N GLU A 596 -3.77 10.42 43.35
CA GLU A 596 -4.76 10.18 42.30
C GLU A 596 -4.38 10.90 40.99
N GLU A 597 -3.88 12.13 41.08
CA GLU A 597 -3.35 12.85 39.92
C GLU A 597 -2.14 12.12 39.29
N ILE A 598 -1.20 11.63 40.11
CA ILE A 598 -0.06 10.82 39.64
C ILE A 598 -0.54 9.52 38.97
N GLU A 599 -1.56 8.87 39.51
CA GLU A 599 -2.17 7.69 38.93
C GLU A 599 -2.69 7.98 37.51
N ASN A 600 -3.49 9.04 37.36
CA ASN A 600 -4.07 9.44 36.08
C ASN A 600 -3.00 9.83 35.05
N VAL A 601 -2.01 10.64 35.43
CA VAL A 601 -0.92 11.04 34.54
C VAL A 601 -0.06 9.84 34.12
N SER A 602 0.21 8.92 35.05
CA SER A 602 1.00 7.71 34.74
C SER A 602 0.23 6.74 33.84
N ALA A 603 -1.08 6.61 34.02
CA ALA A 603 -1.93 5.84 33.12
C ALA A 603 -1.93 6.43 31.71
N HIS A 604 -2.10 7.75 31.59
CA HIS A 604 -2.04 8.43 30.29
C HIS A 604 -0.66 8.30 29.62
N LEU A 605 0.43 8.34 30.41
CA LEU A 605 1.78 8.10 29.91
C LEU A 605 1.94 6.69 29.33
N ALA A 606 1.34 5.67 29.97
CA ALA A 606 1.38 4.30 29.45
C ALA A 606 0.67 4.21 28.08
N ASP A 607 -0.50 4.83 27.93
CA ASP A 607 -1.25 4.87 26.66
C ASP A 607 -0.48 5.59 25.54
N LEU A 608 0.13 6.74 25.86
CA LEU A 608 0.96 7.48 24.92
C LEU A 608 2.15 6.65 24.45
N THR A 609 2.78 5.94 25.39
CA THR A 609 3.95 5.11 25.10
C THR A 609 3.61 3.89 24.26
N GLN A 610 2.43 3.30 24.47
CA GLN A 610 1.87 2.27 23.59
C GLN A 610 1.69 2.80 22.16
N SER A 611 1.15 4.01 22.01
CA SER A 611 0.96 4.66 20.71
C SER A 611 2.30 4.94 19.98
N ILE A 612 3.35 5.32 20.73
CA ILE A 612 4.71 5.47 20.18
C ILE A 612 5.25 4.13 19.68
N THR A 613 5.03 3.05 20.44
CA THR A 613 5.46 1.70 20.06
C THR A 613 4.79 1.25 18.76
N GLU A 614 3.49 1.50 18.61
CA GLU A 614 2.73 1.20 17.38
C GLU A 614 3.25 2.02 16.19
N SER A 615 3.52 3.31 16.40
CA SER A 615 4.07 4.20 15.38
C SER A 615 5.49 3.77 14.95
N ALA A 616 6.32 3.36 15.91
CA ALA A 616 7.66 2.83 15.64
C ALA A 616 7.58 1.53 14.82
N GLN A 617 6.64 0.64 15.11
CA GLN A 617 6.44 -0.59 14.34
C GLN A 617 6.01 -0.30 12.88
N GLN A 618 5.16 0.70 12.68
CA GLN A 618 4.79 1.17 11.34
C GLN A 618 6.00 1.75 10.59
N GLN A 619 6.80 2.59 11.27
CA GLN A 619 8.02 3.15 10.70
C GLN A 619 9.05 2.08 10.34
N ALA A 620 9.21 1.03 11.15
CA ALA A 620 10.09 -0.09 10.84
C ALA A 620 9.66 -0.81 9.56
N THR A 621 8.35 -1.02 9.39
CA THR A 621 7.78 -1.64 8.19
C THR A 621 7.99 -0.76 6.96
N ALA A 622 7.82 0.56 7.11
CA ALA A 622 8.09 1.52 6.04
C ALA A 622 9.59 1.54 5.67
N ALA A 623 10.50 1.57 6.64
CA ALA A 623 11.94 1.52 6.41
C ALA A 623 12.36 0.25 5.65
N ALA A 624 11.80 -0.91 6.02
CA ALA A 624 12.04 -2.16 5.28
C ALA A 624 11.56 -2.06 3.83
N SER A 625 10.37 -1.51 3.59
CA SER A 625 9.82 -1.32 2.23
C SER A 625 10.66 -0.34 1.38
N ILE A 626 11.19 0.71 2.00
CA ILE A 626 12.09 1.67 1.33
C ILE A 626 13.42 0.99 1.01
N SER A 627 13.96 0.17 1.91
CA SER A 627 15.18 -0.62 1.68
C SER A 627 15.02 -1.56 0.46
N ASP A 628 13.90 -2.29 0.39
CA ASP A 628 13.58 -3.13 -0.77
C ASP A 628 13.47 -2.32 -2.06
N SER A 629 12.85 -1.13 -1.99
CA SER A 629 12.75 -0.22 -3.14
C SER A 629 14.14 0.26 -3.59
N MET A 630 15.05 0.56 -2.67
CA MET A 630 16.43 0.95 -3.00
C MET A 630 17.20 -0.18 -3.69
N ASN A 631 16.98 -1.45 -3.29
CA ASN A 631 17.56 -2.60 -3.97
C ASN A 631 17.09 -2.71 -5.43
N VAL A 632 15.80 -2.49 -5.69
CA VAL A 632 15.24 -2.47 -7.05
C VAL A 632 15.81 -1.31 -7.86
N ILE A 633 15.90 -0.10 -7.27
CA ILE A 633 16.48 1.05 -7.96
C ILE A 633 17.96 0.80 -8.27
N GLN A 634 18.71 0.15 -7.38
CA GLN A 634 20.10 -0.23 -7.61
C GLN A 634 20.22 -1.18 -8.82
N GLU A 635 19.38 -2.21 -8.89
CA GLU A 635 19.35 -3.15 -10.03
C GLU A 635 19.06 -2.42 -11.35
N VAL A 636 18.04 -1.56 -11.38
CA VAL A 636 17.68 -0.76 -12.56
C VAL A 636 18.82 0.19 -12.96
N THR A 637 19.51 0.78 -11.98
CA THR A 637 20.66 1.67 -12.23
C THR A 637 21.82 0.90 -12.85
N THR A 638 22.12 -0.30 -12.35
CA THR A 638 23.14 -1.19 -12.94
C THR A 638 22.76 -1.61 -14.36
N GLN A 639 21.51 -1.98 -14.60
CA GLN A 639 21.04 -2.33 -15.94
C GLN A 639 21.08 -1.13 -16.91
N THR A 640 20.73 0.06 -16.42
CA THR A 640 20.80 1.30 -17.20
C THR A 640 22.22 1.64 -17.59
N SER A 641 23.18 1.54 -16.66
CA SER A 641 24.60 1.73 -16.94
C SER A 641 25.12 0.72 -17.97
N ALA A 642 24.76 -0.56 -17.83
CA ALA A 642 25.13 -1.60 -18.80
C ALA A 642 24.54 -1.34 -20.21
N GLY A 643 23.25 -1.05 -20.31
CA GLY A 643 22.59 -0.75 -21.60
C GLY A 643 23.11 0.54 -22.24
N THR A 644 23.50 1.52 -21.43
CA THR A 644 24.11 2.77 -21.91
C THR A 644 25.50 2.51 -22.49
N ASN A 645 26.31 1.66 -21.86
CA ASN A 645 27.60 1.23 -22.40
C ASN A 645 27.45 0.48 -23.73
N GLU A 646 26.47 -0.42 -23.83
CA GLU A 646 26.15 -1.13 -25.07
C GLU A 646 25.68 -0.18 -26.18
N THR A 647 24.87 0.81 -25.84
CA THR A 647 24.44 1.87 -26.76
C THR A 647 25.63 2.68 -27.26
N SER A 648 26.52 3.10 -26.36
CA SER A 648 27.75 3.82 -26.71
C SER A 648 28.63 3.02 -27.70
N ALA A 649 28.79 1.71 -27.47
CA ALA A 649 29.51 0.83 -28.37
C ALA A 649 28.84 0.69 -29.75
N SER A 650 27.51 0.51 -29.77
CA SER A 650 26.73 0.40 -31.02
C SER A 650 26.79 1.68 -31.85
N ILE A 651 26.79 2.84 -31.18
CA ILE A 651 26.91 4.15 -31.85
C ILE A 651 28.33 4.40 -32.35
N GLY A 652 29.35 3.93 -31.62
CA GLY A 652 30.72 3.88 -32.12
C GLY A 652 30.81 3.13 -33.46
N ASN A 653 30.19 1.95 -33.55
CA ASN A 653 30.11 1.18 -34.79
C ASN A 653 29.35 1.93 -35.90
N LEU A 654 28.22 2.58 -35.58
CA LEU A 654 27.47 3.39 -36.57
C LEU A 654 28.30 4.55 -37.13
N ALA A 655 29.08 5.23 -36.28
CA ALA A 655 29.99 6.29 -36.71
C ALA A 655 31.08 5.75 -37.65
N GLU A 656 31.59 4.54 -37.38
CA GLU A 656 32.55 3.86 -38.25
C GLU A 656 31.93 3.48 -39.61
N LEU A 657 30.75 2.86 -39.62
CA LEU A 657 30.02 2.51 -40.85
C LEU A 657 29.71 3.75 -41.70
N ALA A 658 29.30 4.86 -41.08
CA ALA A 658 29.11 6.12 -41.77
C ALA A 658 30.43 6.58 -42.41
N ASN A 659 31.55 6.52 -41.69
CA ASN A 659 32.84 6.90 -42.24
C ASN A 659 33.27 5.99 -43.42
N GLU A 660 33.00 4.69 -43.37
CA GLU A 660 33.24 3.75 -44.47
C GLU A 660 32.35 4.04 -45.70
N LEU A 661 31.07 4.36 -45.49
CA LEU A 661 30.16 4.76 -46.56
C LEU A 661 30.66 6.03 -47.25
N ARG A 662 31.07 7.04 -46.48
CA ARG A 662 31.66 8.28 -47.00
C ARG A 662 32.90 8.01 -47.83
N LYS A 663 33.79 7.13 -47.34
CA LYS A 663 34.99 6.73 -48.07
C LYS A 663 34.65 6.01 -49.38
N SER A 664 33.62 5.16 -49.38
CA SER A 664 33.17 4.43 -50.57
C SER A 664 32.63 5.35 -51.66
N VAL A 665 31.99 6.47 -51.29
CA VAL A 665 31.52 7.48 -52.26
C VAL A 665 32.55 8.56 -52.62
N SER A 666 33.61 8.74 -51.82
CA SER A 666 34.68 9.72 -52.10
C SER A 666 35.51 9.41 -53.36
N GLY A 667 35.41 8.20 -53.89
CA GLY A 667 36.03 7.83 -55.18
C GLY A 667 35.35 8.48 -56.38
N PHE A 668 34.13 9.01 -56.22
CA PHE A 668 33.43 9.74 -57.27
C PHE A 668 33.81 11.22 -57.25
N LYS A 669 34.27 11.72 -58.39
CA LYS A 669 34.68 13.13 -58.53
C LYS A 669 33.48 13.97 -58.95
N LEU A 670 33.06 14.89 -58.08
CA LEU A 670 31.98 15.84 -58.35
C LEU A 670 32.54 17.15 -58.94
N PRO A 671 31.76 17.88 -59.75
CA PRO A 671 32.13 19.23 -60.17
C PRO A 671 32.16 20.16 -58.95
N GLU A 672 33.16 21.05 -58.89
CA GLU A 672 33.31 22.05 -57.82
C GLU A 672 32.15 23.03 -57.74
#